data_AF-A0A1A1YAB1-F1
#
_entry.id   AF-A0A1A1YAB1-F1
#
_cell.length_a   1.000
_cell.length_b   1.000
_cell.length_c   1.000
_cell.angle_alpha   90.00
_cell.angle_beta   90.00
_cell.angle_gamma   90.00
#
_symmetry.space_group_name_H-M   'P 1'
#
loop_
_entity.id
_entity.type
_entity.pdbx_description
1 polymer ?
#
loop_
_entity_poly.entity_id
_entity_poly.type
_entity_poly.pdbx_seq_one_letter_code
_entity_poly.pdbx_strand_id
1 'polypeptide(L)'
;MPIAITEEHNDLADSVRSLVARVAPSEVLHEALENPIPNPPPFWKAAAEQGLQGVHLAESVGGQGFGILELAIVLAEFGYGAVPGPFVPSAIASALISANDPDAKLLNDLASGDVIAAYAIDSGLTATRHGDGLVIRGEVRAVPAAAQASVLVLPVAIDSGEEWLVLDADQLEIEPVGSIDPLRPIAHVRANAVEVGDDRVLGNLSRTLARALMSTLLSAESIGVARWATDTAAGYAKIREQFGRPIGQFQAIKHKCAEMIADTERATAAVWDAARAIDEYRETGSQESAFEFAAAVAATLAPAAALHCTQDCIQVHGGIGFTWEHDTNVYYRRAIMLAACFGRAADYPQQVVDVATTTGIRKIDIDLDPDTEKLRDEIRAEVAALKAIPRDDRTVAIAEGGWVVPHLPKPWGRAASPVEQIIIAQEFTAGKVRRPNMGIAAWLIPSVVAFGTEEQKQRFLPPTLRGEMIWCQLFSEPGSGSDLASLSTKATKVDGGWRITGQKIWTTAAQLSQWGMLLARTDPSAPKHNGITYFLLDMSSEGVEVKPLRELTGNAMFNTVFLDDVFVPDDLVLGEVNRGWEVSRTTLTAERVSIGSSEAPFLANLNGFVEFIRDGHFDQIDQNHAGRLIAEGHAAKLLNMRSTLLTLAGGDPMPAAAISKLLSMRTGQGYAEFAVSSFGTDGAIGDPDQLQGQWAQMLLASRATTIYGGTSEVQLNIIAERLLGLPRDP
;
A
#
# COMPACT_ATOMS: atom_id res chain seq x y z
N MET A 1 3.07 -6.95 7.47
CA MET A 1 2.54 -8.07 6.68
C MET A 1 3.55 -8.42 5.59
N PRO A 2 3.84 -9.69 5.34
CA PRO A 2 4.81 -10.13 4.31
C PRO A 2 4.31 -9.88 2.88
N ILE A 3 5.18 -9.95 1.87
CA ILE A 3 4.75 -9.94 0.46
C ILE A 3 3.75 -11.08 0.20
N ALA A 4 3.96 -12.23 0.85
CA ALA A 4 3.11 -13.41 0.76
C ALA A 4 1.62 -13.12 0.99
N ILE A 5 0.77 -13.68 0.14
CA ILE A 5 -0.70 -13.55 0.21
C ILE A 5 -1.38 -14.91 0.25
N THR A 6 -1.05 -15.81 -0.69
CA THR A 6 -1.66 -17.15 -0.78
C THR A 6 -1.12 -18.09 0.29
N GLU A 7 -1.79 -19.23 0.50
CA GLU A 7 -1.32 -20.27 1.43
C GLU A 7 0.10 -20.76 1.04
N GLU A 8 0.32 -21.07 -0.24
CA GLU A 8 1.63 -21.49 -0.77
C GLU A 8 2.72 -20.43 -0.55
N HIS A 9 2.39 -19.15 -0.76
CA HIS A 9 3.32 -18.05 -0.47
C HIS A 9 3.67 -17.95 1.01
N ASN A 10 2.70 -18.18 1.90
CA ASN A 10 2.93 -18.14 3.33
C ASN A 10 3.77 -19.35 3.79
N ASP A 11 3.53 -20.54 3.25
CA ASP A 11 4.33 -21.73 3.50
C ASP A 11 5.80 -21.54 3.08
N LEU A 12 6.02 -20.94 1.90
CA LEU A 12 7.36 -20.54 1.45
C LEU A 12 8.00 -19.54 2.42
N ALA A 13 7.29 -18.47 2.78
CA ALA A 13 7.81 -17.45 3.68
C ALA A 13 8.16 -18.02 5.07
N ASP A 14 7.33 -18.90 5.62
CA ASP A 14 7.54 -19.52 6.94
C ASP A 14 8.70 -20.53 6.93
N SER A 15 8.86 -21.28 5.84
CA SER A 15 10.02 -22.15 5.61
C SER A 15 11.33 -21.34 5.58
N VAL A 16 11.36 -20.26 4.78
CA VAL A 16 12.53 -19.38 4.68
C VAL A 16 12.82 -18.69 6.02
N ARG A 17 11.79 -18.17 6.72
CA ARG A 17 11.95 -17.55 8.04
C ARG A 17 12.57 -18.52 9.06
N SER A 18 12.18 -19.79 9.02
CA SER A 18 12.73 -20.84 9.89
C SER A 18 14.20 -21.17 9.58
N LEU A 19 14.61 -21.06 8.31
CA LEU A 19 16.02 -21.12 7.95
C LEU A 19 16.76 -19.87 8.45
N VAL A 20 16.26 -18.68 8.12
CA VAL A 20 16.85 -17.38 8.48
C VAL A 20 17.10 -17.28 10.00
N ALA A 21 16.12 -17.64 10.82
CA ALA A 21 16.25 -17.63 12.28
C ALA A 21 17.37 -18.55 12.82
N ARG A 22 17.72 -19.63 12.10
CA ARG A 22 18.85 -20.50 12.47
C ARG A 22 20.19 -19.97 11.99
N VAL A 23 20.23 -19.29 10.85
CA VAL A 23 21.50 -18.97 10.16
C VAL A 23 21.96 -17.54 10.38
N ALA A 24 21.06 -16.66 10.79
CA ALA A 24 21.36 -15.26 11.09
C ALA A 24 20.78 -14.82 12.46
N PRO A 25 20.97 -15.58 13.56
CA PRO A 25 20.65 -15.08 14.90
C PRO A 25 21.58 -13.91 15.26
N SER A 26 21.19 -13.11 16.25
CA SER A 26 21.92 -11.88 16.66
C SER A 26 23.40 -12.13 16.94
N GLU A 27 23.77 -13.28 17.51
CA GLU A 27 25.17 -13.64 17.76
C GLU A 27 25.98 -13.74 16.47
N VAL A 28 25.41 -14.33 15.42
CA VAL A 28 26.06 -14.45 14.10
C VAL A 28 26.17 -13.08 13.43
N LEU A 29 25.12 -12.25 13.55
CA LEU A 29 25.15 -10.89 13.00
C LEU A 29 26.27 -10.06 13.65
N HIS A 30 26.40 -10.14 14.98
CA HIS A 30 27.41 -9.39 15.71
C HIS A 30 28.83 -9.95 15.53
N GLU A 31 28.98 -11.27 15.39
CA GLU A 31 30.28 -11.85 15.02
C GLU A 31 30.74 -11.37 13.64
N ALA A 32 29.80 -11.27 12.68
CA ALA A 32 30.06 -10.80 11.32
C ALA A 32 30.32 -9.29 11.20
N LEU A 33 30.03 -8.49 12.24
CA LEU A 33 30.44 -7.08 12.30
C LEU A 33 31.96 -6.92 12.45
N GLU A 34 32.59 -7.84 13.17
CA GLU A 34 34.02 -7.79 13.51
C GLU A 34 34.87 -8.72 12.62
N ASN A 35 34.26 -9.79 12.10
CA ASN A 35 34.98 -10.83 11.37
C ASN A 35 34.43 -11.00 9.95
N PRO A 36 35.29 -11.18 8.94
CA PRO A 36 34.85 -11.48 7.58
C PRO A 36 34.03 -12.77 7.52
N ILE A 37 32.93 -12.72 6.77
CA ILE A 37 32.07 -13.88 6.53
C ILE A 37 32.84 -14.92 5.69
N PRO A 38 32.80 -16.22 6.04
CA PRO A 38 33.36 -17.27 5.21
C PRO A 38 32.80 -17.26 3.78
N ASN A 39 33.61 -17.70 2.81
CA ASN A 39 33.18 -17.86 1.43
C ASN A 39 33.37 -19.31 0.96
N PRO A 40 32.30 -20.08 0.68
CA PRO A 40 30.88 -19.71 0.82
C PRO A 40 30.46 -19.55 2.30
N PRO A 41 29.37 -18.80 2.60
CA PRO A 41 28.86 -18.71 3.96
C PRO A 41 28.38 -20.06 4.50
N PRO A 42 28.38 -20.26 5.84
CA PRO A 42 28.00 -21.54 6.44
C PRO A 42 26.60 -22.05 6.05
N PHE A 43 25.65 -21.15 5.80
CA PHE A 43 24.28 -21.51 5.41
C PHE A 43 24.13 -21.86 3.93
N TRP A 44 25.12 -21.55 3.09
CA TRP A 44 24.99 -21.55 1.63
C TRP A 44 24.48 -22.89 1.09
N LYS A 45 25.09 -23.98 1.54
CA LYS A 45 24.70 -25.33 1.16
C LYS A 45 23.29 -25.69 1.62
N ALA A 46 22.91 -25.30 2.84
CA ALA A 46 21.58 -25.59 3.38
C ALA A 46 20.48 -24.82 2.64
N ALA A 47 20.75 -23.60 2.18
CA ALA A 47 19.85 -22.86 1.31
C ALA A 47 19.70 -23.56 -0.05
N ALA A 48 20.79 -24.08 -0.61
CA ALA A 48 20.78 -24.76 -1.92
C ALA A 48 20.04 -26.09 -1.86
N GLU A 49 20.24 -26.87 -0.79
CA GLU A 49 19.50 -28.11 -0.53
C GLU A 49 18.00 -27.86 -0.32
N GLN A 50 17.59 -26.64 0.07
CA GLN A 50 16.19 -26.21 0.13
C GLN A 50 15.67 -25.61 -1.18
N GLY A 51 16.50 -25.52 -2.22
CA GLY A 51 16.13 -24.99 -3.53
C GLY A 51 16.03 -23.46 -3.60
N LEU A 52 16.48 -22.73 -2.57
CA LEU A 52 16.25 -21.28 -2.48
C LEU A 52 17.04 -20.47 -3.52
N GLN A 53 18.23 -20.93 -3.92
CA GLN A 53 19.07 -20.29 -4.94
C GLN A 53 18.44 -20.36 -6.34
N GLY A 54 17.62 -21.39 -6.58
CA GLY A 54 16.97 -21.67 -7.85
C GLY A 54 15.46 -21.48 -7.84
N VAL A 55 14.90 -20.74 -6.86
CA VAL A 55 13.44 -20.63 -6.69
C VAL A 55 12.74 -20.13 -7.95
N HIS A 56 13.27 -19.09 -8.61
CA HIS A 56 12.74 -18.49 -9.84
C HIS A 56 13.30 -19.08 -11.14
N LEU A 57 14.22 -20.04 -11.02
CA LEU A 57 14.90 -20.64 -12.17
C LEU A 57 14.08 -21.81 -12.71
N ALA A 58 14.17 -22.06 -14.02
CA ALA A 58 13.44 -23.14 -14.66
C ALA A 58 13.88 -24.52 -14.11
N GLU A 59 12.95 -25.48 -14.10
CA GLU A 59 13.25 -26.87 -13.71
C GLU A 59 14.33 -27.50 -14.61
N SER A 60 14.42 -27.06 -15.88
CA SER A 60 15.42 -27.54 -16.86
C SER A 60 16.86 -27.31 -16.42
N VAL A 61 17.10 -26.30 -15.58
CA VAL A 61 18.40 -25.97 -14.99
C VAL A 61 18.48 -26.35 -13.52
N GLY A 62 17.53 -27.13 -12.98
CA GLY A 62 17.52 -27.57 -11.58
C GLY A 62 16.93 -26.54 -10.61
N GLY A 63 16.21 -25.54 -11.11
CA GLY A 63 15.41 -24.62 -10.30
C GLY A 63 14.07 -25.20 -9.85
N GLN A 64 13.22 -24.35 -9.26
CA GLN A 64 11.88 -24.71 -8.76
C GLN A 64 10.75 -24.26 -9.70
N GLY A 65 11.04 -23.47 -10.73
CA GLY A 65 10.07 -23.04 -11.74
C GLY A 65 9.10 -21.93 -11.29
N PHE A 66 9.33 -21.30 -10.13
CA PHE A 66 8.50 -20.18 -9.67
C PHE A 66 8.87 -18.84 -10.35
N GLY A 67 8.15 -17.78 -10.01
CA GLY A 67 8.35 -16.44 -10.56
C GLY A 67 9.29 -15.56 -9.72
N ILE A 68 9.37 -14.30 -10.15
CA ILE A 68 10.03 -13.21 -9.42
C ILE A 68 9.28 -12.88 -8.13
N LEU A 69 7.96 -13.10 -8.08
CA LEU A 69 7.17 -12.93 -6.86
C LEU A 69 7.64 -13.86 -5.72
N GLU A 70 7.82 -15.15 -5.98
CA GLU A 70 8.32 -16.09 -4.98
C GLU A 70 9.76 -15.77 -4.59
N LEU A 71 10.60 -15.38 -5.54
CA LEU A 71 11.94 -14.89 -5.21
C LEU A 71 11.89 -13.66 -4.31
N ALA A 72 11.03 -12.68 -4.58
CA ALA A 72 10.86 -11.50 -3.75
C ALA A 72 10.41 -11.86 -2.32
N ILE A 73 9.56 -12.88 -2.14
CA ILE A 73 9.20 -13.40 -0.81
C ILE A 73 10.44 -13.93 -0.08
N VAL A 74 11.27 -14.73 -0.76
CA VAL A 74 12.53 -15.25 -0.19
C VAL A 74 13.44 -14.09 0.22
N LEU A 75 13.68 -13.12 -0.67
CA LEU A 75 14.58 -12.00 -0.40
C LEU A 75 14.06 -11.08 0.71
N ALA A 76 12.74 -10.93 0.86
CA ALA A 76 12.16 -10.19 1.97
C ALA A 76 12.41 -10.86 3.32
N GLU A 77 12.36 -12.19 3.42
CA GLU A 77 12.69 -12.90 4.66
C GLU A 77 14.21 -12.90 4.92
N PHE A 78 15.05 -12.93 3.88
CA PHE A 78 16.50 -12.72 4.02
C PHE A 78 16.83 -11.29 4.52
N GLY A 79 16.11 -10.28 4.03
CA GLY A 79 16.19 -8.91 4.52
C GLY A 79 15.71 -8.79 5.97
N TYR A 80 14.66 -9.51 6.35
CA TYR A 80 14.13 -9.55 7.71
C TYR A 80 15.15 -10.11 8.72
N GLY A 81 16.02 -11.03 8.31
CA GLY A 81 17.09 -11.54 9.15
C GLY A 81 18.44 -10.86 8.95
N ALA A 82 18.53 -9.81 8.12
CA ALA A 82 19.78 -9.19 7.70
C ALA A 82 20.86 -10.20 7.26
N VAL A 83 20.45 -11.30 6.60
CA VAL A 83 21.32 -12.46 6.36
C VAL A 83 22.65 -12.02 5.74
N PRO A 84 23.81 -12.37 6.34
CA PRO A 84 25.11 -11.97 5.83
C PRO A 84 25.47 -12.64 4.49
N GLY A 85 26.31 -12.00 3.68
CA GLY A 85 26.99 -12.65 2.56
C GLY A 85 26.34 -12.43 1.19
N PRO A 86 26.48 -13.34 0.21
CA PRO A 86 26.24 -13.05 -1.20
C PRO A 86 24.89 -13.52 -1.74
N PHE A 87 23.97 -14.04 -0.91
CA PHE A 87 22.72 -14.65 -1.40
C PHE A 87 21.88 -13.72 -2.28
N VAL A 88 21.54 -12.53 -1.78
CA VAL A 88 20.74 -11.55 -2.55
C VAL A 88 21.47 -11.10 -3.84
N PRO A 89 22.75 -10.69 -3.82
CA PRO A 89 23.48 -10.40 -5.06
C PRO A 89 23.51 -11.55 -6.07
N SER A 90 23.69 -12.78 -5.60
CA SER A 90 23.73 -13.96 -6.46
C SER A 90 22.36 -14.29 -7.05
N ALA A 91 21.28 -14.12 -6.29
CA ALA A 91 19.91 -14.31 -6.76
C ALA A 91 19.51 -13.26 -7.80
N ILE A 92 19.95 -12.00 -7.63
CA ILE A 92 19.75 -10.94 -8.62
C ILE A 92 20.52 -11.28 -9.91
N ALA A 93 21.79 -11.67 -9.81
CA ALA A 93 22.59 -12.05 -10.96
C ALA A 93 21.98 -13.24 -11.72
N SER A 94 21.49 -14.27 -11.03
CA SER A 94 20.83 -15.40 -11.67
C SER A 94 19.50 -15.03 -12.31
N ALA A 95 18.74 -14.08 -11.74
CA ALA A 95 17.54 -13.54 -12.37
C ALA A 95 17.85 -12.79 -13.68
N LEU A 96 18.94 -12.02 -13.72
CA LEU A 96 19.40 -11.34 -14.94
C LEU A 96 19.80 -12.34 -16.04
N ILE A 97 20.57 -13.38 -15.68
CA ILE A 97 20.98 -14.43 -16.62
C ILE A 97 19.74 -15.20 -17.13
N SER A 98 18.82 -15.56 -16.25
CA SER A 98 17.58 -16.28 -16.60
C SER A 98 16.65 -15.46 -17.50
N ALA A 99 16.60 -14.14 -17.30
CA ALA A 99 15.82 -13.25 -18.16
C ALA A 99 16.38 -13.14 -19.59
N ASN A 100 17.69 -13.37 -19.78
CA ASN A 100 18.30 -13.46 -21.10
C ASN A 100 18.06 -14.83 -21.77
N ASP A 101 18.32 -15.90 -21.01
CA ASP A 101 18.17 -17.28 -21.46
C ASP A 101 17.81 -18.17 -20.24
N PRO A 102 16.58 -18.68 -20.15
CA PRO A 102 16.14 -19.50 -19.02
C PRO A 102 16.84 -20.86 -18.94
N ASP A 103 17.45 -21.32 -20.03
CA ASP A 103 18.15 -22.60 -20.14
C ASP A 103 19.69 -22.44 -20.13
N ALA A 104 20.20 -21.24 -19.81
CA ALA A 104 21.63 -20.98 -19.75
C ALA A 104 22.32 -21.95 -18.78
N LYS A 105 23.35 -22.67 -19.26
CA LYS A 105 24.02 -23.74 -18.49
C LYS A 105 24.53 -23.30 -17.12
N LEU A 106 25.03 -22.06 -17.02
CA LEU A 106 25.53 -21.47 -15.78
C LEU A 106 24.44 -21.41 -14.68
N LEU A 107 23.16 -21.35 -15.05
CA LEU A 107 22.06 -21.36 -14.09
C LEU A 107 22.00 -22.67 -13.28
N ASN A 108 22.50 -23.78 -13.82
CA ASN A 108 22.56 -25.04 -13.08
C ASN A 108 23.50 -24.96 -11.87
N ASP A 109 24.69 -24.39 -12.09
CA ASP A 109 25.69 -24.22 -11.03
C ASP A 109 25.26 -23.13 -10.03
N LEU A 110 24.48 -22.14 -10.48
CA LEU A 110 23.87 -21.14 -9.60
C LEU A 110 22.75 -21.76 -8.75
N ALA A 111 21.90 -22.60 -9.33
CA ALA A 111 20.81 -23.28 -8.63
C ALA A 111 21.33 -24.28 -7.57
N SER A 112 22.40 -25.01 -7.87
CA SER A 112 23.05 -25.94 -6.93
C SER A 112 23.85 -25.23 -5.83
N GLY A 113 24.16 -23.94 -6.02
CA GLY A 113 25.04 -23.16 -5.16
C GLY A 113 26.53 -23.45 -5.36
N ASP A 114 26.93 -24.14 -6.43
CA ASP A 114 28.34 -24.35 -6.77
C ASP A 114 29.02 -23.06 -7.25
N VAL A 115 28.24 -22.14 -7.83
CA VAL A 115 28.69 -20.81 -8.24
C VAL A 115 28.01 -19.73 -7.39
N ILE A 116 28.81 -18.76 -6.94
CA ILE A 116 28.32 -17.49 -6.39
C ILE A 116 28.46 -16.44 -7.48
N ALA A 117 27.39 -15.69 -7.72
CA ALA A 117 27.41 -14.55 -8.62
C ALA A 117 27.25 -13.22 -7.89
N ALA A 118 27.69 -12.15 -8.54
CA ALA A 118 27.44 -10.77 -8.15
C ALA A 118 26.94 -9.97 -9.35
N TYR A 119 26.41 -8.79 -9.08
CA TYR A 119 25.91 -7.88 -10.11
C TYR A 119 26.29 -6.44 -9.79
N ALA A 120 26.21 -5.56 -10.78
CA ALA A 120 26.25 -4.13 -10.57
C ALA A 120 25.11 -3.43 -11.32
N ILE A 121 24.51 -2.42 -10.71
CA ILE A 121 23.43 -1.64 -11.34
C ILE A 121 23.95 -0.62 -12.36
N ASP A 122 25.10 -0.02 -12.06
CA ASP A 122 25.78 0.98 -12.87
C ASP A 122 27.27 0.61 -12.98
N SER A 123 27.91 1.09 -14.05
CA SER A 123 29.27 0.68 -14.40
C SER A 123 30.00 1.77 -15.19
N GLY A 124 31.31 1.87 -14.95
CA GLY A 124 32.24 2.64 -15.78
C GLY A 124 32.97 1.79 -16.83
N LEU A 125 32.51 0.56 -17.08
CA LEU A 125 33.07 -0.32 -18.09
C LEU A 125 32.63 0.10 -19.50
N THR A 126 33.55 -0.07 -20.43
CA THR A 126 33.36 0.14 -21.87
C THR A 126 33.78 -1.12 -22.60
N ALA A 127 33.10 -1.45 -23.70
CA ALA A 127 33.46 -2.57 -24.55
C ALA A 127 33.61 -2.12 -26.01
N THR A 128 34.67 -2.59 -26.66
CA THR A 128 34.92 -2.37 -28.09
C THR A 128 34.93 -3.70 -28.82
N ARG A 129 34.18 -3.81 -29.91
CA ARG A 129 34.14 -5.03 -30.72
C ARG A 129 35.45 -5.24 -31.47
N HIS A 130 36.02 -6.44 -31.35
CA HIS A 130 37.25 -6.85 -32.01
C HIS A 130 37.09 -8.28 -32.55
N GLY A 131 36.82 -8.42 -33.85
CA GLY A 131 36.43 -9.70 -34.45
C GLY A 131 35.05 -10.15 -33.95
N ASP A 132 34.96 -11.41 -33.53
CA ASP A 132 33.74 -12.06 -33.03
C ASP A 132 33.59 -11.95 -31.49
N GLY A 133 34.30 -10.99 -30.87
CA GLY A 133 34.29 -10.79 -29.43
C GLY A 133 34.37 -9.32 -29.01
N LEU A 134 34.26 -9.09 -27.71
CA LEU A 134 34.31 -7.78 -27.07
C LEU A 134 35.57 -7.66 -26.20
N VAL A 135 36.22 -6.50 -26.26
CA VAL A 135 37.34 -6.15 -25.39
C VAL A 135 36.87 -5.11 -24.37
N ILE A 136 36.89 -5.48 -23.10
CA ILE A 136 36.29 -4.72 -22.01
C ILE A 136 37.37 -3.99 -21.20
N ARG A 137 37.12 -2.71 -20.90
CA ARG A 137 38.01 -1.86 -20.10
C ARG A 137 37.21 -0.97 -19.15
N GLY A 138 37.77 -0.71 -17.98
CA GLY A 138 37.26 0.29 -17.05
C GLY A 138 37.13 -0.24 -15.63
N GLU A 139 36.29 0.42 -14.85
CA GLU A 139 36.09 0.12 -13.43
C GLU A 139 34.60 0.19 -13.06
N VAL A 140 34.16 -0.74 -12.23
CA VAL A 140 32.92 -0.67 -11.47
C VAL A 140 33.29 -0.57 -10.00
N ARG A 141 32.65 0.36 -9.28
CA ARG A 141 32.96 0.61 -7.86
C ARG A 141 31.88 0.07 -6.95
N ALA A 142 32.29 -0.38 -5.76
CA ALA A 142 31.40 -0.80 -4.68
C ALA A 142 30.41 -1.90 -5.09
N VAL A 143 30.88 -2.91 -5.83
CA VAL A 143 30.08 -4.04 -6.28
C VAL A 143 29.80 -4.98 -5.10
N PRO A 144 28.53 -5.17 -4.69
CA PRO A 144 28.18 -6.07 -3.58
C PRO A 144 28.61 -7.50 -3.88
N ALA A 145 29.22 -8.15 -2.89
CA ALA A 145 29.67 -9.53 -2.95
C ALA A 145 30.68 -9.88 -4.06
N ALA A 146 31.25 -8.91 -4.78
CA ALA A 146 32.17 -9.20 -5.89
C ALA A 146 33.39 -10.02 -5.48
N ALA A 147 33.97 -9.77 -4.30
CA ALA A 147 35.09 -10.57 -3.78
C ALA A 147 34.71 -12.00 -3.36
N GLN A 148 33.41 -12.29 -3.26
CA GLN A 148 32.88 -13.61 -2.94
C GLN A 148 32.42 -14.38 -4.19
N ALA A 149 32.22 -13.68 -5.31
CA ALA A 149 31.66 -14.22 -6.52
C ALA A 149 32.72 -14.82 -7.45
N SER A 150 32.35 -15.89 -8.13
CA SER A 150 33.12 -16.49 -9.23
C SER A 150 32.72 -15.90 -10.58
N VAL A 151 31.52 -15.31 -10.66
CA VAL A 151 30.96 -14.72 -11.88
C VAL A 151 30.27 -13.40 -11.57
N LEU A 152 30.41 -12.41 -12.45
CA LEU A 152 29.80 -11.09 -12.30
C LEU A 152 28.94 -10.73 -13.52
N VAL A 153 27.72 -10.25 -13.27
CA VAL A 153 26.83 -9.70 -14.30
C VAL A 153 26.96 -8.18 -14.29
N LEU A 154 27.64 -7.60 -15.27
CA LEU A 154 27.99 -6.19 -15.30
C LEU A 154 27.46 -5.50 -16.57
N PRO A 155 26.93 -4.27 -16.45
CA PRO A 155 26.63 -3.45 -17.61
C PRO A 155 27.94 -2.89 -18.19
N VAL A 156 28.02 -2.79 -19.52
CA VAL A 156 29.13 -2.14 -20.22
C VAL A 156 28.58 -1.20 -21.27
N ALA A 157 29.20 -0.03 -21.39
CA ALA A 157 28.89 0.90 -22.47
C ALA A 157 29.55 0.44 -23.78
N ILE A 158 28.77 0.42 -24.85
CA ILE A 158 29.22 0.22 -26.24
C ILE A 158 28.82 1.42 -27.08
N ASP A 159 29.33 1.52 -28.31
CA ASP A 159 29.04 2.65 -29.21
C ASP A 159 27.53 2.85 -29.46
N SER A 160 26.74 1.77 -29.44
CA SER A 160 25.29 1.80 -29.67
C SER A 160 24.42 1.87 -28.39
N GLY A 161 25.01 1.90 -27.20
CA GLY A 161 24.25 1.91 -25.93
C GLY A 161 24.93 1.17 -24.79
N GLU A 162 24.17 0.31 -24.10
CA GLU A 162 24.62 -0.48 -22.96
C GLU A 162 24.27 -1.96 -23.22
N GLU A 163 25.22 -2.86 -22.97
CA GLU A 163 25.02 -4.31 -22.99
C GLU A 163 25.32 -4.90 -21.61
N TRP A 164 24.70 -6.03 -21.30
CA TRP A 164 24.95 -6.79 -20.07
C TRP A 164 25.84 -7.99 -20.38
N LEU A 165 26.87 -8.22 -19.56
CA LEU A 165 27.80 -9.33 -19.76
C LEU A 165 28.00 -10.15 -18.50
N VAL A 166 28.29 -11.43 -18.73
CA VAL A 166 28.74 -12.39 -17.72
C VAL A 166 30.25 -12.48 -17.78
N LEU A 167 30.96 -12.00 -16.75
CA LEU A 167 32.42 -12.03 -16.66
C LEU A 167 32.88 -12.97 -15.55
N ASP A 168 33.90 -13.76 -15.83
CA ASP A 168 34.49 -14.66 -14.84
C ASP A 168 35.42 -13.84 -13.92
N ALA A 169 35.33 -14.07 -12.61
CA ALA A 169 36.03 -13.26 -11.60
C ALA A 169 37.57 -13.36 -11.71
N ASP A 170 38.09 -14.48 -12.23
CA ASP A 170 39.53 -14.70 -12.43
C ASP A 170 40.13 -13.88 -13.59
N GLN A 171 39.28 -13.30 -14.45
CA GLN A 171 39.66 -12.38 -15.51
C GLN A 171 39.71 -10.91 -15.04
N LEU A 172 39.24 -10.63 -13.82
CA LEU A 172 39.05 -9.29 -13.29
C LEU A 172 40.00 -8.99 -12.14
N GLU A 173 40.36 -7.72 -11.99
CA GLU A 173 41.01 -7.25 -10.77
C GLU A 173 39.93 -6.86 -9.75
N ILE A 174 39.79 -7.65 -8.69
CA ILE A 174 38.79 -7.43 -7.63
C ILE A 174 39.49 -6.98 -6.35
N GLU A 175 39.24 -5.74 -5.94
CA GLU A 175 39.83 -5.10 -4.77
C GLU A 175 38.77 -4.90 -3.67
N PRO A 176 38.76 -5.70 -2.60
CA PRO A 176 37.83 -5.52 -1.48
C PRO A 176 37.99 -4.16 -0.81
N VAL A 177 36.87 -3.50 -0.50
CA VAL A 177 36.87 -2.21 0.23
C VAL A 177 35.91 -2.25 1.41
N GLY A 178 36.13 -1.38 2.40
CA GLY A 178 35.30 -1.31 3.60
C GLY A 178 33.85 -0.92 3.27
N SER A 179 32.91 -1.79 3.63
CA SER A 179 31.47 -1.52 3.51
C SER A 179 30.95 -0.76 4.72
N ILE A 180 29.91 0.06 4.53
CA ILE A 180 29.17 0.66 5.66
C ILE A 180 28.42 -0.39 6.47
N ASP A 181 28.02 -1.47 5.80
CA ASP A 181 27.50 -2.70 6.39
C ASP A 181 28.53 -3.83 6.21
N PRO A 182 29.32 -4.17 7.25
CA PRO A 182 30.30 -5.25 7.19
C PRO A 182 29.71 -6.60 6.77
N LEU A 183 28.40 -6.83 7.01
CA LEU A 183 27.73 -8.08 6.63
C LEU A 183 27.45 -8.18 5.12
N ARG A 184 27.60 -7.07 4.40
CA ARG A 184 27.48 -7.00 2.94
C ARG A 184 28.77 -6.43 2.36
N PRO A 185 29.81 -7.28 2.15
CA PRO A 185 31.08 -6.83 1.63
C PRO A 185 30.95 -6.30 0.20
N ILE A 186 31.79 -5.34 -0.15
CA ILE A 186 31.84 -4.70 -1.46
C ILE A 186 33.28 -4.71 -2.00
N ALA A 187 33.44 -4.64 -3.32
CA ALA A 187 34.74 -4.51 -3.96
C ALA A 187 34.71 -3.54 -5.14
N HIS A 188 35.87 -2.96 -5.48
CA HIS A 188 36.09 -2.39 -6.81
C HIS A 188 36.43 -3.53 -7.78
N VAL A 189 35.88 -3.47 -8.98
CA VAL A 189 36.08 -4.45 -10.04
C VAL A 189 36.64 -3.72 -11.25
N ARG A 190 37.82 -4.12 -11.71
CA ARG A 190 38.46 -3.54 -12.90
C ARG A 190 38.63 -4.59 -13.99
N ALA A 191 38.27 -4.21 -15.21
CA ALA A 191 38.58 -4.96 -16.40
C ALA A 191 39.73 -4.25 -17.13
N ASN A 192 40.82 -4.97 -17.41
CA ASN A 192 41.95 -4.45 -18.14
C ASN A 192 42.13 -5.22 -19.46
N ALA A 193 41.40 -4.78 -20.48
CA ALA A 193 41.38 -5.41 -21.80
C ALA A 193 40.98 -6.88 -21.74
N VAL A 194 39.92 -7.18 -20.98
CA VAL A 194 39.35 -8.53 -20.88
C VAL A 194 38.63 -8.86 -22.19
N GLU A 195 38.98 -9.99 -22.81
CA GLU A 195 38.36 -10.44 -24.06
C GLU A 195 37.30 -11.50 -23.76
N VAL A 196 36.08 -11.29 -24.26
CA VAL A 196 34.98 -12.24 -24.14
C VAL A 196 34.31 -12.49 -25.49
N GLY A 197 33.81 -13.71 -25.68
CA GLY A 197 33.00 -14.06 -26.86
C GLY A 197 31.56 -13.58 -26.74
N ASP A 198 30.83 -13.62 -27.86
CA ASP A 198 29.40 -13.29 -27.91
C ASP A 198 28.54 -14.21 -27.01
N ASP A 199 29.04 -15.40 -26.62
CA ASP A 199 28.37 -16.31 -25.67
C ASP A 199 28.25 -15.75 -24.24
N ARG A 200 29.02 -14.71 -23.92
CA ARG A 200 28.98 -14.02 -22.63
C ARG A 200 28.11 -12.76 -22.63
N VAL A 201 27.56 -12.39 -23.78
CA VAL A 201 26.69 -11.22 -23.95
C VAL A 201 25.24 -11.62 -23.68
N LEU A 202 24.57 -10.92 -22.78
CA LEU A 202 23.16 -11.11 -22.46
C LEU A 202 22.29 -10.29 -23.45
N GLY A 203 22.37 -10.63 -24.73
CA GLY A 203 21.76 -9.84 -25.83
C GLY A 203 20.23 -9.78 -25.83
N ASN A 204 19.54 -10.71 -25.16
CA ASN A 204 18.07 -10.69 -25.03
C ASN A 204 17.59 -9.91 -23.79
N LEU A 205 18.50 -9.50 -22.90
CA LEU A 205 18.17 -8.76 -21.69
C LEU A 205 18.14 -7.25 -21.98
N SER A 206 16.94 -6.69 -22.06
CA SER A 206 16.79 -5.23 -22.20
C SER A 206 17.27 -4.50 -20.94
N ARG A 207 17.79 -3.28 -21.12
CA ARG A 207 18.21 -2.41 -20.01
C ARG A 207 17.06 -2.16 -19.03
N THR A 208 15.85 -1.96 -19.55
CA THR A 208 14.64 -1.74 -18.78
C THR A 208 14.34 -2.93 -17.88
N LEU A 209 14.33 -4.15 -18.43
CA LEU A 209 14.07 -5.37 -17.68
C LEU A 209 15.16 -5.64 -16.64
N ALA A 210 16.44 -5.46 -16.99
CA ALA A 210 17.54 -5.60 -16.05
C ALA A 210 17.40 -4.67 -14.83
N ARG A 211 17.12 -3.38 -15.08
CA ARG A 211 16.89 -2.39 -14.01
C ARG A 211 15.66 -2.69 -13.18
N ALA A 212 14.58 -3.16 -13.81
CA ALA A 212 13.37 -3.57 -13.09
C ALA A 212 13.62 -4.78 -12.17
N LEU A 213 14.31 -5.81 -12.66
CA LEU A 213 14.68 -6.99 -11.85
C LEU A 213 15.53 -6.61 -10.64
N MET A 214 16.63 -5.87 -10.86
CA MET A 214 17.52 -5.45 -9.77
C MET A 214 16.79 -4.61 -8.72
N SER A 215 16.03 -3.61 -9.16
CA SER A 215 15.36 -2.67 -8.25
C SER A 215 14.19 -3.32 -7.50
N THR A 216 13.41 -4.19 -8.13
CA THR A 216 12.35 -4.97 -7.46
C THR A 216 12.92 -5.89 -6.38
N LEU A 217 13.98 -6.63 -6.70
CA LEU A 217 14.59 -7.59 -5.78
C LEU A 217 15.34 -6.91 -4.62
N LEU A 218 16.02 -5.77 -4.87
CA LEU A 218 16.55 -4.92 -3.80
C LEU A 218 15.44 -4.32 -2.91
N SER A 219 14.30 -3.98 -3.52
CA SER A 219 13.15 -3.46 -2.79
C SER A 219 12.55 -4.53 -1.88
N ALA A 220 12.54 -5.78 -2.33
CA ALA A 220 12.14 -6.93 -1.52
C ALA A 220 13.03 -7.09 -0.28
N GLU A 221 14.36 -7.03 -0.41
CA GLU A 221 15.23 -7.05 0.77
C GLU A 221 14.97 -5.85 1.70
N SER A 222 14.78 -4.66 1.13
CA SER A 222 14.54 -3.41 1.87
C SER A 222 13.27 -3.48 2.73
N ILE A 223 12.17 -4.03 2.22
CA ILE A 223 10.96 -4.19 3.02
C ILE A 223 11.13 -5.23 4.13
N GLY A 224 12.00 -6.24 3.95
CA GLY A 224 12.37 -7.17 5.01
C GLY A 224 13.00 -6.45 6.20
N VAL A 225 13.96 -5.57 5.90
CA VAL A 225 14.60 -4.68 6.89
C VAL A 225 13.59 -3.75 7.56
N ALA A 226 12.68 -3.14 6.79
CA ALA A 226 11.63 -2.26 7.34
C ALA A 226 10.67 -3.01 8.27
N ARG A 227 10.27 -4.24 7.90
CA ARG A 227 9.44 -5.13 8.72
C ARG A 227 10.13 -5.49 10.02
N TRP A 228 11.39 -5.92 9.98
CA TRP A 228 12.16 -6.22 11.19
C TRP A 228 12.22 -5.01 12.13
N ALA A 229 12.50 -3.83 11.58
CA ALA A 229 12.61 -2.61 12.37
C ALA A 229 11.27 -2.24 13.04
N THR A 230 10.16 -2.39 12.32
CA THR A 230 8.81 -2.17 12.83
C THR A 230 8.43 -3.15 13.93
N ASP A 231 8.64 -4.45 13.71
CA ASP A 231 8.32 -5.49 14.68
C ASP A 231 9.16 -5.34 15.96
N THR A 232 10.45 -5.06 15.80
CA THR A 232 11.40 -4.88 16.92
C THR A 232 11.05 -3.65 17.74
N ALA A 233 10.76 -2.51 17.10
CA ALA A 233 10.32 -1.29 17.78
C ALA A 233 9.00 -1.50 18.53
N ALA A 234 8.00 -2.11 17.89
CA ALA A 234 6.71 -2.38 18.51
C ALA A 234 6.84 -3.38 19.67
N GLY A 235 7.66 -4.43 19.51
CA GLY A 235 7.97 -5.41 20.54
C GLY A 235 8.58 -4.76 21.78
N TYR A 236 9.60 -3.92 21.60
CA TYR A 236 10.22 -3.17 22.69
C TYR A 236 9.24 -2.21 23.36
N ALA A 237 8.41 -1.51 22.57
CA ALA A 237 7.44 -0.56 23.08
C ALA A 237 6.36 -1.20 23.99
N LYS A 238 6.06 -2.49 23.81
CA LYS A 238 5.12 -3.25 24.66
C LYS A 238 5.67 -3.53 26.06
N ILE A 239 6.98 -3.69 26.19
CA ILE A 239 7.61 -4.22 27.41
C ILE A 239 8.43 -3.18 28.17
N ARG A 240 8.94 -2.15 27.48
CA ARG A 240 9.79 -1.13 28.09
C ARG A 240 8.94 -0.16 28.91
N GLU A 241 9.26 0.02 30.20
CA GLU A 241 8.45 0.88 31.08
C GLU A 241 9.06 2.22 31.44
N GLN A 242 8.35 3.32 31.21
CA GLN A 242 8.71 4.64 31.75
C GLN A 242 7.53 5.23 32.53
N PHE A 243 7.83 5.90 33.65
CA PHE A 243 6.80 6.47 34.52
C PHE A 243 5.73 5.44 34.95
N GLY A 244 6.14 4.18 35.19
CA GLY A 244 5.28 3.10 35.67
C GLY A 244 4.34 2.49 34.62
N ARG A 245 4.60 2.69 33.33
CA ARG A 245 3.79 2.10 32.24
C ARG A 245 4.63 1.77 31.00
N PRO A 246 4.20 0.81 30.17
CA PRO A 246 4.82 0.55 28.88
C PRO A 246 4.89 1.80 28.01
N ILE A 247 6.02 2.03 27.33
CA ILE A 247 6.20 3.22 26.51
C ILE A 247 5.23 3.26 25.32
N GLY A 248 4.74 2.11 24.87
CA GLY A 248 3.70 2.00 23.84
C GLY A 248 2.34 2.59 24.24
N GLN A 249 2.13 2.99 25.50
CA GLN A 249 0.96 3.77 25.93
C GLN A 249 1.13 5.28 25.71
N PHE A 250 2.34 5.77 25.47
CA PHE A 250 2.54 7.19 25.15
C PHE A 250 2.27 7.41 23.67
N GLN A 251 1.29 8.27 23.35
CA GLN A 251 0.88 8.54 21.97
C GLN A 251 2.05 8.84 21.03
N ALA A 252 3.07 9.58 21.47
CA ALA A 252 4.25 9.88 20.64
C ALA A 252 5.00 8.62 20.16
N ILE A 253 5.20 7.63 21.04
CA ILE A 253 5.85 6.35 20.68
C ILE A 253 4.87 5.47 19.90
N LYS A 254 3.60 5.45 20.34
CA LYS A 254 2.54 4.67 19.69
C LYS A 254 2.36 5.06 18.22
N HIS A 255 2.23 6.35 17.96
CA HIS A 255 2.04 6.91 16.62
C HIS A 255 3.27 6.70 15.76
N LYS A 256 4.48 6.84 16.34
CA LYS A 256 5.73 6.49 15.66
C LYS A 256 5.71 5.05 15.14
N CYS A 257 5.43 4.06 15.99
CA CYS A 257 5.30 2.67 15.54
C CYS A 257 4.19 2.48 14.50
N ALA A 258 3.06 3.18 14.63
CA ALA A 258 1.97 3.13 13.66
C ALA A 258 2.34 3.70 12.28
N GLU A 259 3.18 4.74 12.23
CA GLU A 259 3.71 5.27 10.97
C GLU A 259 4.69 4.31 10.32
N MET A 260 5.58 3.68 11.10
CA MET A 260 6.52 2.66 10.59
C MET A 260 5.79 1.51 9.89
N ILE A 261 4.72 0.97 10.49
CA ILE A 261 3.95 -0.10 9.84
C ILE A 261 3.16 0.42 8.62
N ALA A 262 2.66 1.66 8.65
CA ALA A 262 1.96 2.23 7.50
C ALA A 262 2.91 2.39 6.28
N ASP A 263 4.13 2.88 6.50
CA ASP A 263 5.15 2.99 5.45
C ASP A 263 5.60 1.62 4.95
N THR A 264 5.82 0.68 5.87
CA THR A 264 6.19 -0.69 5.54
C THR A 264 5.11 -1.38 4.68
N GLU A 265 3.82 -1.23 5.01
CA GLU A 265 2.72 -1.82 4.23
C GLU A 265 2.57 -1.19 2.85
N ARG A 266 2.72 0.14 2.75
CA ARG A 266 2.69 0.85 1.45
C ARG A 266 3.81 0.39 0.54
N ALA A 267 5.05 0.33 1.05
CA ALA A 267 6.19 -0.17 0.29
C ALA A 267 6.02 -1.65 -0.08
N THR A 268 5.53 -2.49 0.84
CA THR A 268 5.28 -3.92 0.56
C THR A 268 4.28 -4.10 -0.58
N ALA A 269 3.21 -3.30 -0.63
CA ALA A 269 2.25 -3.35 -1.73
C ALA A 269 2.89 -2.98 -3.09
N ALA A 270 3.80 -2.01 -3.11
CA ALA A 270 4.53 -1.63 -4.32
C ALA A 270 5.50 -2.71 -4.79
N VAL A 271 6.24 -3.35 -3.88
CA VAL A 271 7.15 -4.46 -4.24
C VAL A 271 6.39 -5.67 -4.78
N TRP A 272 5.26 -5.99 -4.15
CA TRP A 272 4.38 -7.07 -4.60
C TRP A 272 3.89 -6.85 -6.04
N ASP A 273 3.44 -5.63 -6.37
CA ASP A 273 3.01 -5.30 -7.74
C ASP A 273 4.18 -5.30 -8.73
N ALA A 274 5.35 -4.79 -8.35
CA ALA A 274 6.53 -4.79 -9.21
C ALA A 274 6.99 -6.21 -9.58
N ALA A 275 6.97 -7.15 -8.63
CA ALA A 275 7.31 -8.54 -8.91
C ALA A 275 6.29 -9.20 -9.85
N ARG A 276 4.98 -9.01 -9.59
CA ARG A 276 3.91 -9.51 -10.47
C ARG A 276 3.97 -8.93 -11.87
N ALA A 277 4.25 -7.63 -12.00
CA ALA A 277 4.37 -6.98 -13.30
C ALA A 277 5.48 -7.57 -14.17
N ILE A 278 6.58 -8.00 -13.56
CA ILE A 278 7.68 -8.68 -14.25
C ILE A 278 7.27 -10.11 -14.66
N ASP A 279 6.61 -10.85 -13.78
CA ASP A 279 6.12 -12.20 -14.08
C ASP A 279 5.08 -12.18 -15.21
N GLU A 280 4.10 -11.28 -15.15
CA GLU A 280 3.11 -11.06 -16.22
C GLU A 280 3.77 -10.74 -17.56
N TYR A 281 4.84 -9.94 -17.56
CA TYR A 281 5.62 -9.64 -18.76
C TYR A 281 6.28 -10.89 -19.34
N ARG A 282 6.88 -11.73 -18.50
CA ARG A 282 7.53 -12.98 -18.94
C ARG A 282 6.53 -13.98 -19.51
N GLU A 283 5.32 -14.02 -18.96
CA GLU A 283 4.26 -14.93 -19.41
C GLU A 283 3.55 -14.46 -20.68
N THR A 284 3.28 -13.16 -20.79
CA THR A 284 2.36 -12.62 -21.83
C THR A 284 3.03 -11.72 -22.85
N GLY A 285 4.27 -11.27 -22.62
CA GLY A 285 4.92 -10.24 -23.43
C GLY A 285 4.21 -8.89 -23.34
N SER A 286 3.70 -8.53 -22.17
CA SER A 286 2.99 -7.28 -21.91
C SER A 286 3.88 -6.04 -22.18
N GLN A 287 3.32 -4.83 -22.09
CA GLN A 287 4.09 -3.61 -22.38
C GLN A 287 5.20 -3.38 -21.34
N GLU A 288 6.43 -3.14 -21.79
CA GLU A 288 7.58 -2.92 -20.89
C GLU A 288 7.35 -1.80 -19.86
N SER A 289 6.63 -0.74 -20.28
CA SER A 289 6.31 0.40 -19.41
C SER A 289 5.52 0.02 -18.15
N ALA A 290 4.78 -1.09 -18.16
CA ALA A 290 4.01 -1.53 -17.00
C ALA A 290 4.93 -2.00 -15.87
N PHE A 291 5.87 -2.91 -16.16
CA PHE A 291 6.83 -3.37 -15.14
C PHE A 291 7.86 -2.29 -14.81
N GLU A 292 8.23 -1.45 -15.78
CA GLU A 292 9.13 -0.33 -15.55
C GLU A 292 8.55 0.65 -14.52
N PHE A 293 7.29 1.05 -14.71
CA PHE A 293 6.59 1.92 -13.77
C PHE A 293 6.49 1.27 -12.37
N ALA A 294 6.05 0.02 -12.30
CA ALA A 294 5.87 -0.68 -11.03
C ALA A 294 7.20 -0.82 -10.25
N ALA A 295 8.28 -1.20 -10.94
CA ALA A 295 9.61 -1.30 -10.35
C ALA A 295 10.13 0.07 -9.88
N ALA A 296 9.91 1.15 -10.64
CA ALA A 296 10.29 2.50 -10.22
C ALA A 296 9.50 2.99 -8.99
N VAL A 297 8.21 2.63 -8.88
CA VAL A 297 7.38 2.89 -7.68
C VAL A 297 7.93 2.13 -6.47
N ALA A 298 8.24 0.84 -6.62
CA ALA A 298 8.86 0.03 -5.55
C ALA A 298 10.20 0.61 -5.10
N ALA A 299 11.07 0.95 -6.06
CA ALA A 299 12.39 1.54 -5.82
C ALA A 299 12.33 2.95 -5.20
N THR A 300 11.23 3.68 -5.40
CA THR A 300 10.99 4.97 -4.74
C THR A 300 10.60 4.79 -3.27
N LEU A 301 9.80 3.77 -2.95
CA LEU A 301 9.16 3.64 -1.63
C LEU A 301 9.90 2.71 -0.67
N ALA A 302 10.43 1.58 -1.15
CA ALA A 302 11.04 0.55 -0.30
C ALA A 302 12.32 0.99 0.43
N PRO A 303 13.34 1.58 -0.24
CA PRO A 303 14.53 2.06 0.47
C PRO A 303 14.21 3.20 1.44
N ALA A 304 13.24 4.06 1.10
CA ALA A 304 12.78 5.13 1.99
C ALA A 304 12.11 4.56 3.26
N ALA A 305 11.25 3.55 3.12
CA ALA A 305 10.63 2.86 4.24
C ALA A 305 11.67 2.16 5.13
N ALA A 306 12.66 1.47 4.54
CA ALA A 306 13.74 0.82 5.29
C ALA A 306 14.56 1.82 6.12
N LEU A 307 14.94 2.96 5.53
CA LEU A 307 15.66 4.02 6.22
C LEU A 307 14.83 4.63 7.34
N HIS A 308 13.59 5.02 7.08
CA HIS A 308 12.72 5.63 8.08
C HIS A 308 12.47 4.68 9.25
N CYS A 309 12.10 3.42 8.98
CA CYS A 309 11.79 2.45 10.02
C CYS A 309 13.02 2.10 10.86
N THR A 310 14.20 1.94 10.26
CA THR A 310 15.42 1.64 11.04
C THR A 310 15.85 2.83 11.90
N GLN A 311 15.73 4.06 11.42
CA GLN A 311 15.95 5.28 12.21
C GLN A 311 15.00 5.35 13.41
N ASP A 312 13.71 5.13 13.18
CA ASP A 312 12.71 5.19 14.25
C ASP A 312 12.79 4.01 15.21
N CYS A 313 13.23 2.83 14.75
CA CYS A 313 13.53 1.71 15.63
C CYS A 313 14.65 2.08 16.62
N ILE A 314 15.71 2.76 16.18
CA ILE A 314 16.75 3.30 17.08
C ILE A 314 16.13 4.28 18.08
N GLN A 315 15.28 5.20 17.64
CA GLN A 315 14.63 6.18 18.53
C GLN A 315 13.75 5.53 19.59
N VAL A 316 12.98 4.51 19.23
CA VAL A 316 12.11 3.76 20.17
C VAL A 316 12.93 3.00 21.22
N HIS A 317 14.09 2.44 20.82
CA HIS A 317 15.02 1.79 21.75
C HIS A 317 15.83 2.80 22.58
N GLY A 318 15.96 4.04 22.12
CA GLY A 318 16.74 5.08 22.77
C GLY A 318 18.23 4.73 22.79
N GLY A 319 18.88 4.90 23.94
CA GLY A 319 20.33 4.73 24.07
C GLY A 319 20.85 3.37 23.58
N ILE A 320 20.18 2.27 23.94
CA ILE A 320 20.62 0.92 23.53
C ILE A 320 20.53 0.73 22.01
N GLY A 321 19.56 1.36 21.35
CA GLY A 321 19.40 1.29 19.90
C GLY A 321 20.57 1.88 19.11
N PHE A 322 21.36 2.74 19.74
CA PHE A 322 22.54 3.39 19.14
C PHE A 322 23.86 2.63 19.41
N THR A 323 23.80 1.49 20.10
CA THR A 323 25.00 0.74 20.52
C THR A 323 25.37 -0.38 19.55
N TRP A 324 26.57 -0.93 19.68
CA TRP A 324 27.05 -2.05 18.86
C TRP A 324 26.42 -3.39 19.30
N GLU A 325 26.00 -3.45 20.56
CA GLU A 325 25.46 -4.62 21.24
C GLU A 325 24.02 -4.95 20.85
N HIS A 326 23.35 -4.06 20.11
CA HIS A 326 21.97 -4.26 19.67
C HIS A 326 21.87 -4.26 18.13
N ASP A 327 21.10 -5.20 17.59
CA ASP A 327 20.94 -5.45 16.16
C ASP A 327 20.50 -4.22 15.35
N THR A 328 19.90 -3.21 15.97
CA THR A 328 19.48 -1.96 15.29
C THR A 328 20.61 -1.31 14.49
N ASN A 329 21.86 -1.44 14.94
CA ASN A 329 23.01 -0.93 14.21
C ASN A 329 23.24 -1.69 12.89
N VAL A 330 23.06 -3.01 12.88
CA VAL A 330 23.16 -3.87 11.70
C VAL A 330 22.11 -3.47 10.67
N TYR A 331 20.85 -3.36 11.10
CA TYR A 331 19.75 -3.06 10.18
C TYR A 331 19.80 -1.64 9.63
N TYR A 332 20.21 -0.64 10.44
CA TYR A 332 20.38 0.72 9.93
C TYR A 332 21.52 0.81 8.90
N ARG A 333 22.65 0.13 9.14
CA ARG A 333 23.75 0.04 8.16
C ARG A 333 23.30 -0.67 6.88
N ARG A 334 22.57 -1.78 7.01
CA ARG A 334 21.98 -2.50 5.88
C ARG A 334 21.03 -1.60 5.09
N ALA A 335 20.17 -0.82 5.75
CA ALA A 335 19.27 0.12 5.09
C ALA A 335 20.01 1.20 4.29
N ILE A 336 21.11 1.76 4.83
CA ILE A 336 21.95 2.73 4.09
C ILE A 336 22.62 2.07 2.90
N MET A 337 23.18 0.87 3.08
CA MET A 337 23.82 0.11 2.02
C MET A 337 22.83 -0.20 0.88
N LEU A 338 21.64 -0.70 1.21
CA LEU A 338 20.59 -0.99 0.25
C LEU A 338 20.16 0.27 -0.51
N ALA A 339 19.93 1.37 0.19
CA ALA A 339 19.59 2.65 -0.45
C ALA A 339 20.66 3.11 -1.45
N ALA A 340 21.95 2.84 -1.18
CA ALA A 340 23.03 3.15 -2.12
C ALA A 340 23.05 2.22 -3.36
N CYS A 341 22.60 0.97 -3.23
CA CYS A 341 22.51 0.01 -4.34
C CYS A 341 21.47 0.37 -5.40
N PHE A 342 20.55 1.30 -5.10
CA PHE A 342 19.61 1.87 -6.05
C PHE A 342 20.23 3.00 -6.92
N GLY A 343 21.47 3.42 -6.65
CA GLY A 343 22.05 4.58 -7.31
C GLY A 343 21.63 5.89 -6.63
N ARG A 344 21.33 6.95 -7.39
CA ARG A 344 20.95 8.24 -6.78
C ARG A 344 19.48 8.22 -6.40
N ALA A 345 19.17 8.70 -5.19
CA ALA A 345 17.80 8.75 -4.67
C ALA A 345 16.80 9.55 -5.54
N ALA A 346 17.29 10.39 -6.45
CA ALA A 346 16.44 11.16 -7.37
C ALA A 346 16.05 10.40 -8.65
N ASP A 347 16.75 9.32 -9.00
CA ASP A 347 16.59 8.68 -10.31
C ASP A 347 15.23 7.98 -10.45
N TYR A 348 14.76 7.25 -9.44
CA TYR A 348 13.48 6.52 -9.51
C TYR A 348 12.23 7.39 -9.44
N PRO A 349 12.13 8.41 -8.56
CA PRO A 349 10.99 9.33 -8.64
C PRO A 349 10.91 10.03 -10.00
N GLN A 350 12.06 10.35 -10.62
CA GLN A 350 12.06 10.89 -11.97
C GLN A 350 11.51 9.89 -12.98
N GLN A 351 11.98 8.64 -12.93
CA GLN A 351 11.48 7.57 -13.79
C GLN A 351 9.97 7.34 -13.61
N VAL A 352 9.44 7.44 -12.39
CA VAL A 352 8.00 7.37 -12.12
C VAL A 352 7.23 8.45 -12.88
N VAL A 353 7.71 9.71 -12.86
CA VAL A 353 7.07 10.80 -13.62
C VAL A 353 7.18 10.56 -15.12
N ASP A 354 8.37 10.22 -15.60
CA ASP A 354 8.63 10.05 -17.03
C ASP A 354 7.71 8.97 -17.60
N VAL A 355 7.62 7.80 -16.98
CA VAL A 355 6.77 6.70 -17.45
C VAL A 355 5.28 7.05 -17.31
N ALA A 356 4.87 7.62 -16.17
CA ALA A 356 3.47 7.98 -15.92
C ALA A 356 2.92 9.02 -16.89
N THR A 357 3.73 10.01 -17.28
CA THR A 357 3.31 11.11 -18.14
C THR A 357 3.42 10.79 -19.64
N THR A 358 4.31 9.88 -20.03
CA THR A 358 4.54 9.51 -21.44
C THR A 358 3.74 8.30 -21.89
N THR A 359 3.70 7.23 -21.08
CA THR A 359 3.06 5.95 -21.43
C THR A 359 1.83 5.64 -20.57
N GLY A 360 1.71 6.31 -19.42
CA GLY A 360 0.63 6.12 -18.46
C GLY A 360 1.06 5.28 -17.25
N ILE A 361 0.27 5.35 -16.18
CA ILE A 361 0.46 4.49 -15.01
C ILE A 361 0.03 3.05 -15.30
N ARG A 362 0.68 2.08 -14.65
CA ARG A 362 0.25 0.68 -14.70
C ARG A 362 -1.20 0.55 -14.21
N LYS A 363 -1.99 -0.25 -14.93
CA LYS A 363 -3.34 -0.61 -14.49
C LYS A 363 -3.27 -1.64 -13.37
N ILE A 364 -4.12 -1.46 -12.38
CA ILE A 364 -4.22 -2.37 -11.24
C ILE A 364 -5.27 -3.42 -11.59
N ASP A 365 -4.77 -4.61 -11.96
CA ASP A 365 -5.58 -5.75 -12.34
C ASP A 365 -5.24 -6.97 -11.45
N ILE A 366 -6.27 -7.78 -11.18
CA ILE A 366 -6.11 -9.08 -10.51
C ILE A 366 -5.85 -10.13 -11.58
N ASP A 367 -4.86 -10.99 -11.34
CA ASP A 367 -4.69 -12.22 -12.11
C ASP A 367 -5.86 -13.14 -11.79
N LEU A 368 -6.70 -13.37 -12.80
CA LEU A 368 -7.89 -14.18 -12.66
C LEU A 368 -7.56 -15.61 -13.11
N ASP A 369 -7.81 -16.58 -12.24
CA ASP A 369 -7.88 -17.98 -12.68
C ASP A 369 -8.96 -18.14 -13.78
N PRO A 370 -8.96 -19.24 -14.55
CA PRO A 370 -9.89 -19.42 -15.66
C PRO A 370 -11.39 -19.31 -15.28
N ASP A 371 -11.76 -19.73 -14.06
CA ASP A 371 -13.15 -19.62 -13.59
C ASP A 371 -13.49 -18.16 -13.28
N THR A 372 -12.53 -17.40 -12.76
CA THR A 372 -12.68 -15.98 -12.47
C THR A 372 -12.68 -15.11 -13.73
N GLU A 373 -11.95 -15.48 -14.79
CA GLU A 373 -12.02 -14.78 -16.08
C GLU A 373 -13.39 -15.02 -16.77
N LYS A 374 -13.94 -16.23 -16.65
CA LYS A 374 -15.32 -16.52 -17.10
C LYS A 374 -16.33 -15.65 -16.37
N LEU A 375 -16.19 -15.51 -15.05
CA LEU A 375 -17.01 -14.62 -14.23
C LEU A 375 -16.88 -13.15 -14.67
N ARG A 376 -15.68 -12.70 -15.04
CA ARG A 376 -15.47 -11.35 -15.62
C ARG A 376 -16.23 -11.17 -16.93
N ASP A 377 -16.20 -12.15 -17.83
CA ASP A 377 -16.98 -12.09 -19.07
C ASP A 377 -18.50 -12.07 -18.83
N GLU A 378 -18.99 -12.83 -17.86
CA GLU A 378 -20.40 -12.81 -17.44
C GLU A 378 -20.79 -11.42 -16.91
N ILE A 379 -20.00 -10.86 -15.99
CA ILE A 379 -20.21 -9.51 -15.44
C ILE A 379 -20.13 -8.45 -16.55
N ARG A 380 -19.16 -8.54 -17.45
CA ARG A 380 -19.01 -7.63 -18.59
C ARG A 380 -20.25 -7.64 -19.48
N ALA A 381 -20.78 -8.82 -19.78
CA ALA A 381 -22.02 -8.97 -20.55
C ALA A 381 -23.22 -8.35 -19.82
N GLU A 382 -23.35 -8.59 -18.51
CA GLU A 382 -24.40 -7.97 -17.68
C GLU A 382 -24.28 -6.44 -17.64
N VAL A 383 -23.07 -5.89 -17.50
CA VAL A 383 -22.81 -4.44 -17.53
C VAL A 383 -23.12 -3.85 -18.90
N ALA A 384 -22.79 -4.54 -19.99
CA ALA A 384 -23.14 -4.13 -21.34
C ALA A 384 -24.67 -4.11 -21.54
N ALA A 385 -25.39 -5.11 -21.00
CA ALA A 385 -26.84 -5.14 -21.02
C ALA A 385 -27.44 -3.95 -20.23
N LEU A 386 -26.93 -3.65 -19.04
CA LEU A 386 -27.33 -2.47 -18.26
C LEU A 386 -27.10 -1.17 -19.05
N LYS A 387 -25.99 -1.08 -19.77
CA LYS A 387 -25.67 0.09 -20.62
C LYS A 387 -26.66 0.29 -21.76
N ALA A 388 -27.28 -0.78 -22.26
CA ALA A 388 -28.28 -0.69 -23.33
C ALA A 388 -29.65 -0.18 -22.85
N ILE A 389 -29.93 -0.25 -21.54
CA ILE A 389 -31.18 0.26 -20.95
C ILE A 389 -31.22 1.80 -21.05
N PRO A 390 -32.37 2.41 -21.40
CA PRO A 390 -32.57 3.86 -21.33
C PRO A 390 -32.15 4.44 -19.98
N ARG A 391 -31.63 5.66 -19.98
CA ARG A 391 -30.96 6.25 -18.80
C ARG A 391 -31.83 6.24 -17.54
N ASP A 392 -33.12 6.54 -17.67
CA ASP A 392 -34.04 6.66 -16.54
C ASP A 392 -34.36 5.28 -15.93
N ASP A 393 -34.58 4.26 -16.76
CA ASP A 393 -34.86 2.89 -16.32
C ASP A 393 -33.60 2.15 -15.84
N ARG A 394 -32.42 2.57 -16.30
CA ARG A 394 -31.14 1.95 -15.96
C ARG A 394 -30.84 2.04 -14.47
N THR A 395 -31.15 3.17 -13.84
CA THR A 395 -30.92 3.38 -12.39
C THR A 395 -31.68 2.34 -11.58
N VAL A 396 -32.94 2.09 -11.93
CA VAL A 396 -33.78 1.06 -11.31
C VAL A 396 -33.18 -0.32 -11.52
N ALA A 397 -32.80 -0.66 -12.75
CA ALA A 397 -32.20 -1.96 -13.07
C ALA A 397 -30.87 -2.21 -12.33
N ILE A 398 -30.01 -1.20 -12.19
CA ILE A 398 -28.75 -1.29 -11.42
C ILE A 398 -29.06 -1.51 -9.94
N ALA A 399 -30.03 -0.78 -9.38
CA ALA A 399 -30.43 -0.89 -7.98
C ALA A 399 -31.05 -2.25 -7.65
N GLU A 400 -32.07 -2.66 -8.40
CA GLU A 400 -32.79 -3.93 -8.18
C GLU A 400 -31.93 -5.16 -8.54
N GLY A 401 -30.95 -5.01 -9.44
CA GLY A 401 -29.96 -6.05 -9.74
C GLY A 401 -28.84 -6.20 -8.70
N GLY A 402 -28.88 -5.40 -7.62
CA GLY A 402 -27.92 -5.46 -6.51
C GLY A 402 -26.53 -4.89 -6.82
N TRP A 403 -26.38 -4.11 -7.89
CA TRP A 403 -25.08 -3.66 -8.40
C TRP A 403 -24.51 -2.44 -7.67
N VAL A 404 -25.33 -1.74 -6.88
CA VAL A 404 -24.95 -0.50 -6.22
C VAL A 404 -23.95 -0.78 -5.11
N VAL A 405 -24.28 -1.75 -4.25
CA VAL A 405 -23.46 -2.21 -3.12
C VAL A 405 -23.31 -3.74 -3.21
N PRO A 406 -22.49 -4.27 -4.13
CA PRO A 406 -22.53 -5.68 -4.52
C PRO A 406 -22.31 -6.68 -3.38
N HIS A 407 -21.51 -6.32 -2.36
CA HIS A 407 -21.20 -7.20 -1.22
C HIS A 407 -22.39 -7.47 -0.29
N LEU A 408 -23.44 -6.63 -0.34
CA LEU A 408 -24.62 -6.86 0.50
C LEU A 408 -25.30 -8.17 0.09
N PRO A 409 -25.92 -8.89 1.05
CA PRO A 409 -26.67 -10.09 0.75
C PRO A 409 -27.84 -9.82 -0.19
N LYS A 410 -28.24 -10.83 -0.96
CA LYS A 410 -29.50 -10.81 -1.73
C LYS A 410 -30.69 -10.63 -0.78
N PRO A 411 -31.75 -9.89 -1.16
CA PRO A 411 -31.96 -9.24 -2.46
C PRO A 411 -31.35 -7.82 -2.57
N TRP A 412 -30.67 -7.32 -1.54
CA TRP A 412 -30.22 -5.92 -1.46
C TRP A 412 -28.88 -5.64 -2.16
N GLY A 413 -28.08 -6.68 -2.34
CA GLY A 413 -26.89 -6.71 -3.17
C GLY A 413 -26.82 -8.02 -3.95
N ARG A 414 -25.60 -8.41 -4.35
CA ARG A 414 -25.35 -9.64 -5.11
C ARG A 414 -24.78 -10.77 -4.26
N ALA A 415 -24.52 -10.51 -2.97
CA ALA A 415 -23.65 -11.31 -2.12
C ALA A 415 -22.26 -11.51 -2.74
N ALA A 416 -21.75 -10.46 -3.39
CA ALA A 416 -20.56 -10.55 -4.22
C ALA A 416 -19.32 -10.85 -3.38
N SER A 417 -18.54 -11.85 -3.80
CA SER A 417 -17.24 -12.13 -3.21
C SER A 417 -16.31 -10.91 -3.38
N PRO A 418 -15.27 -10.74 -2.54
CA PRO A 418 -14.34 -9.61 -2.71
C PRO A 418 -13.67 -9.53 -4.10
N VAL A 419 -13.38 -10.67 -4.76
CA VAL A 419 -12.88 -10.67 -6.15
C VAL A 419 -13.97 -10.19 -7.12
N GLU A 420 -15.19 -10.71 -6.99
CA GLU A 420 -16.34 -10.25 -7.78
C GLU A 420 -16.55 -8.73 -7.63
N GLN A 421 -16.41 -8.18 -6.43
CA GLN A 421 -16.56 -6.73 -6.21
C GLN A 421 -15.54 -5.90 -7.01
N ILE A 422 -14.28 -6.36 -7.09
CA ILE A 422 -13.25 -5.70 -7.88
C ILE A 422 -13.57 -5.79 -9.37
N ILE A 423 -13.94 -6.98 -9.86
CA ILE A 423 -14.34 -7.18 -11.26
C ILE A 423 -15.55 -6.31 -11.62
N ILE A 424 -16.58 -6.27 -10.78
CA ILE A 424 -17.75 -5.41 -10.98
C ILE A 424 -17.33 -3.93 -11.00
N ALA A 425 -16.40 -3.49 -10.15
CA ALA A 425 -15.89 -2.11 -10.19
C ALA A 425 -15.14 -1.79 -11.49
N GLN A 426 -14.27 -2.71 -11.94
CA GLN A 426 -13.50 -2.58 -13.17
C GLN A 426 -14.41 -2.55 -14.41
N GLU A 427 -15.36 -3.48 -14.52
CA GLU A 427 -16.25 -3.58 -15.68
C GLU A 427 -17.25 -2.42 -15.74
N PHE A 428 -17.75 -1.90 -14.61
CA PHE A 428 -18.54 -0.66 -14.61
C PHE A 428 -17.72 0.54 -15.12
N THR A 429 -16.45 0.63 -14.73
CA THR A 429 -15.53 1.68 -15.17
C THR A 429 -15.23 1.57 -16.67
N ALA A 430 -14.82 0.39 -17.14
CA ALA A 430 -14.55 0.11 -18.55
C ALA A 430 -15.79 0.31 -19.43
N GLY A 431 -16.95 -0.16 -18.95
CA GLY A 431 -18.24 0.01 -19.60
C GLY A 431 -18.76 1.45 -19.63
N LYS A 432 -18.15 2.36 -18.85
CA LYS A 432 -18.63 3.74 -18.62
C LYS A 432 -20.07 3.76 -18.11
N VAL A 433 -20.41 2.82 -17.22
CA VAL A 433 -21.73 2.74 -16.56
C VAL A 433 -21.59 3.33 -15.17
N ARG A 434 -22.40 4.36 -14.85
CA ARG A 434 -22.40 4.98 -13.53
C ARG A 434 -23.43 4.30 -12.63
N ARG A 435 -23.03 3.97 -11.41
CA ARG A 435 -23.94 3.53 -10.35
C ARG A 435 -24.69 4.73 -9.76
N PRO A 436 -25.90 4.53 -9.21
CA PRO A 436 -26.56 5.50 -8.37
C PRO A 436 -25.63 6.06 -7.29
N ASN A 437 -25.68 7.38 -7.07
CA ASN A 437 -24.90 8.01 -6.01
C ASN A 437 -25.66 7.88 -4.69
N MET A 438 -25.07 7.17 -3.73
CA MET A 438 -25.65 6.97 -2.41
C MET A 438 -25.25 8.06 -1.39
N GLY A 439 -24.25 8.89 -1.70
CA GLY A 439 -23.69 9.85 -0.75
C GLY A 439 -23.36 9.18 0.60
N ILE A 440 -23.80 9.81 1.70
CA ILE A 440 -23.62 9.28 3.06
C ILE A 440 -24.28 7.91 3.24
N ALA A 441 -25.33 7.58 2.46
CA ALA A 441 -26.02 6.31 2.60
C ALA A 441 -25.13 5.09 2.28
N ALA A 442 -24.04 5.28 1.52
CA ALA A 442 -23.11 4.21 1.16
C ALA A 442 -22.56 3.45 2.38
N TRP A 443 -22.35 4.12 3.51
CA TRP A 443 -21.87 3.50 4.76
C TRP A 443 -22.93 3.37 5.85
N LEU A 444 -24.09 4.01 5.68
CA LEU A 444 -25.22 3.89 6.61
C LEU A 444 -26.05 2.61 6.35
N ILE A 445 -26.27 2.29 5.07
CA ILE A 445 -27.16 1.21 4.63
C ILE A 445 -26.74 -0.19 5.08
N PRO A 446 -25.44 -0.55 5.17
CA PRO A 446 -25.02 -1.83 5.74
C PRO A 446 -25.62 -2.10 7.14
N SER A 447 -25.80 -1.06 7.97
CA SER A 447 -26.42 -1.20 9.29
C SER A 447 -27.93 -1.48 9.21
N VAL A 448 -28.64 -0.93 8.22
CA VAL A 448 -30.07 -1.24 8.00
C VAL A 448 -30.24 -2.68 7.52
N VAL A 449 -29.34 -3.16 6.66
CA VAL A 449 -29.37 -4.55 6.20
C VAL A 449 -29.10 -5.51 7.37
N ALA A 450 -28.14 -5.19 8.22
CA ALA A 450 -27.74 -6.06 9.33
C ALA A 450 -28.74 -6.06 10.51
N PHE A 451 -29.30 -4.90 10.86
CA PHE A 451 -30.08 -4.73 12.10
C PHE A 451 -31.53 -4.31 11.88
N GLY A 452 -31.92 -3.99 10.64
CA GLY A 452 -33.26 -3.53 10.32
C GLY A 452 -34.29 -4.65 10.33
N THR A 453 -35.51 -4.32 10.75
CA THR A 453 -36.67 -5.20 10.54
C THR A 453 -36.97 -5.32 9.05
N GLU A 454 -37.76 -6.31 8.65
CA GLU A 454 -38.15 -6.46 7.25
C GLU A 454 -38.95 -5.24 6.76
N GLU A 455 -39.81 -4.66 7.59
CA GLU A 455 -40.56 -3.44 7.28
C GLU A 455 -39.62 -2.25 7.04
N GLN A 456 -38.60 -2.08 7.90
CA GLN A 456 -37.58 -1.04 7.72
C GLN A 456 -36.79 -1.26 6.43
N LYS A 457 -36.34 -2.49 6.18
CA LYS A 457 -35.60 -2.84 4.95
C LYS A 457 -36.41 -2.53 3.69
N GLN A 458 -37.66 -2.97 3.63
CA GLN A 458 -38.54 -2.72 2.49
C GLN A 458 -38.86 -1.23 2.31
N ARG A 459 -38.99 -0.48 3.40
CA ARG A 459 -39.25 0.96 3.35
C ARG A 459 -38.05 1.77 2.87
N PHE A 460 -36.86 1.45 3.36
CA PHE A 460 -35.69 2.33 3.22
C PHE A 460 -34.72 1.90 2.12
N LEU A 461 -34.52 0.60 1.88
CA LEU A 461 -33.47 0.12 0.99
C LEU A 461 -33.77 0.40 -0.50
N PRO A 462 -34.96 0.08 -1.06
CA PRO A 462 -35.21 0.31 -2.49
C PRO A 462 -35.01 1.76 -2.96
N PRO A 463 -35.63 2.79 -2.34
CA PRO A 463 -35.45 4.17 -2.79
C PRO A 463 -34.01 4.67 -2.55
N THR A 464 -33.34 4.20 -1.49
CA THR A 464 -31.96 4.59 -1.22
C THR A 464 -30.98 4.01 -2.24
N LEU A 465 -31.13 2.72 -2.60
CA LEU A 465 -30.29 2.08 -3.62
C LEU A 465 -30.49 2.69 -5.02
N ARG A 466 -31.67 3.25 -5.30
CA ARG A 466 -31.92 4.04 -6.53
C ARG A 466 -31.37 5.48 -6.47
N GLY A 467 -30.88 5.93 -5.31
CA GLY A 467 -30.42 7.31 -5.11
C GLY A 467 -31.55 8.34 -5.01
N GLU A 468 -32.79 7.89 -4.74
CA GLU A 468 -33.98 8.75 -4.60
C GLU A 468 -34.15 9.31 -3.18
N MET A 469 -33.45 8.71 -2.21
CA MET A 469 -33.52 9.06 -0.79
C MET A 469 -32.14 9.46 -0.27
N ILE A 470 -32.03 10.71 0.17
CA ILE A 470 -30.81 11.30 0.71
C ILE A 470 -30.80 11.15 2.22
N TRP A 471 -29.65 10.71 2.74
CA TRP A 471 -29.42 10.46 4.15
C TRP A 471 -28.33 11.36 4.72
N CYS A 472 -28.44 11.65 6.02
CA CYS A 472 -27.36 12.24 6.80
C CYS A 472 -27.02 11.39 8.04
N GLN A 473 -25.82 11.61 8.57
CA GLN A 473 -25.31 10.95 9.77
C GLN A 473 -25.33 11.91 10.96
N LEU A 474 -26.14 11.59 11.97
CA LEU A 474 -26.42 12.42 13.15
C LEU A 474 -25.69 11.85 14.38
N PHE A 475 -24.38 11.74 14.29
CA PHE A 475 -23.54 11.13 15.33
C PHE A 475 -22.92 12.20 16.23
N SER A 476 -22.02 13.01 15.65
CA SER A 476 -21.20 13.99 16.36
C SER A 476 -22.01 15.10 17.02
N GLU A 477 -21.52 15.54 18.17
CA GLU A 477 -22.07 16.62 19.00
C GLU A 477 -20.96 17.64 19.33
N PRO A 478 -21.30 18.88 19.73
CA PRO A 478 -20.29 19.87 20.11
C PRO A 478 -19.32 19.38 21.20
N GLY A 479 -19.80 18.54 22.12
CA GLY A 479 -18.98 17.92 23.18
C GLY A 479 -18.55 16.48 22.92
N SER A 480 -18.83 15.89 21.76
CA SER A 480 -18.54 14.48 21.48
C SER A 480 -18.31 14.23 19.99
N GLY A 481 -17.03 14.10 19.61
CA GLY A 481 -16.58 13.73 18.26
C GLY A 481 -15.77 12.43 18.30
N SER A 482 -14.47 12.53 18.58
CA SER A 482 -13.59 11.36 18.70
C SER A 482 -13.99 10.44 19.88
N ASP A 483 -14.40 10.99 21.03
CA ASP A 483 -15.10 10.23 22.10
C ASP A 483 -16.60 10.16 21.79
N LEU A 484 -16.98 9.53 20.68
CA LEU A 484 -18.39 9.48 20.26
C LEU A 484 -19.30 8.85 21.33
N ALA A 485 -18.75 7.93 22.13
CA ALA A 485 -19.47 7.26 23.19
C ALA A 485 -19.97 8.20 24.30
N SER A 486 -19.36 9.37 24.47
CA SER A 486 -19.79 10.38 25.46
C SER A 486 -20.98 11.24 25.02
N LEU A 487 -21.60 10.94 23.87
CA LEU A 487 -22.74 11.69 23.34
C LEU A 487 -23.86 11.89 24.38
N SER A 488 -24.51 13.04 24.30
CA SER A 488 -25.42 13.61 25.29
C SER A 488 -26.83 13.89 24.77
N THR A 489 -27.07 13.88 23.45
CA THR A 489 -28.44 13.92 22.89
C THR A 489 -29.29 12.87 23.58
N LYS A 490 -30.41 13.27 24.18
CA LYS A 490 -31.24 12.42 25.03
C LYS A 490 -32.46 11.94 24.26
N ALA A 491 -32.77 10.66 24.38
CA ALA A 491 -34.05 10.08 23.95
C ALA A 491 -34.81 9.54 25.18
N THR A 492 -35.97 10.12 25.45
CA THR A 492 -36.83 9.72 26.59
C THR A 492 -38.00 8.90 26.07
N LYS A 493 -38.22 7.72 26.66
CA LYS A 493 -39.34 6.86 26.29
C LYS A 493 -40.68 7.55 26.59
N VAL A 494 -41.61 7.51 25.65
CA VAL A 494 -43.00 7.95 25.78
C VAL A 494 -43.94 6.87 25.22
N ASP A 495 -45.25 7.10 25.27
CA ASP A 495 -46.21 6.19 24.65
C ASP A 495 -46.01 6.15 23.13
N GLY A 496 -45.94 4.94 22.57
CA GLY A 496 -45.72 4.69 21.14
C GLY A 496 -44.35 5.08 20.55
N GLY A 497 -43.41 5.60 21.35
CA GLY A 497 -42.12 6.04 20.84
C GLY A 497 -41.20 6.76 21.83
N TRP A 498 -40.48 7.75 21.32
CA TRP A 498 -39.42 8.47 22.01
C TRP A 498 -39.51 9.97 21.76
N ARG A 499 -39.17 10.78 22.76
CA ARG A 499 -38.94 12.22 22.63
C ARG A 499 -37.46 12.52 22.70
N ILE A 500 -36.94 13.15 21.66
CA ILE A 500 -35.51 13.37 21.49
C ILE A 500 -35.18 14.86 21.59
N THR A 501 -34.22 15.18 22.44
CA THR A 501 -33.71 16.54 22.62
C THR A 501 -32.19 16.56 22.60
N GLY A 502 -31.61 17.46 21.82
CA GLY A 502 -30.16 17.66 21.77
C GLY A 502 -29.70 18.41 20.55
N GLN A 503 -28.39 18.36 20.31
CA GLN A 503 -27.75 19.07 19.22
C GLN A 503 -26.71 18.17 18.55
N LYS A 504 -26.82 18.00 17.24
CA LYS A 504 -25.81 17.38 16.38
C LYS A 504 -25.08 18.44 15.58
N ILE A 505 -23.82 18.16 15.24
CA ILE A 505 -22.97 19.10 14.50
C ILE A 505 -22.05 18.34 13.55
N TRP A 506 -21.57 19.03 12.51
CA TRP A 506 -20.77 18.46 11.41
C TRP A 506 -21.55 17.49 10.53
N THR A 507 -22.88 17.60 10.50
CA THR A 507 -23.73 16.71 9.72
C THR A 507 -23.73 17.11 8.26
N THR A 508 -23.03 16.33 7.43
CA THR A 508 -22.97 16.52 5.98
C THR A 508 -24.37 16.41 5.36
N ALA A 509 -24.72 17.37 4.50
CA ALA A 509 -25.93 17.39 3.68
C ALA A 509 -27.28 17.28 4.44
N ALA A 510 -27.32 17.60 5.74
CA ALA A 510 -28.55 17.52 6.55
C ALA A 510 -29.73 18.32 5.95
N GLN A 511 -29.44 19.49 5.37
CA GLN A 511 -30.43 20.37 4.74
C GLN A 511 -31.03 19.80 3.45
N LEU A 512 -30.40 18.77 2.89
CA LEU A 512 -30.85 18.06 1.69
C LEU A 512 -31.40 16.66 2.01
N SER A 513 -31.30 16.22 3.26
CA SER A 513 -31.61 14.84 3.65
C SER A 513 -33.06 14.67 4.03
N GLN A 514 -33.67 13.57 3.58
CA GLN A 514 -35.01 13.17 4.02
C GLN A 514 -34.92 12.41 5.34
N TRP A 515 -33.85 11.63 5.52
CA TRP A 515 -33.65 10.79 6.70
C TRP A 515 -32.29 11.01 7.35
N GLY A 516 -32.25 10.82 8.66
CA GLY A 516 -31.04 10.91 9.47
C GLY A 516 -30.83 9.65 10.29
N MET A 517 -29.61 9.14 10.34
CA MET A 517 -29.24 8.06 11.26
C MET A 517 -28.66 8.64 12.53
N LEU A 518 -29.43 8.55 13.61
CA LEU A 518 -29.22 9.28 14.85
C LEU A 518 -28.81 8.35 16.00
N LEU A 519 -27.73 8.74 16.70
CA LEU A 519 -27.40 8.15 17.99
C LEU A 519 -27.88 9.06 19.13
N ALA A 520 -28.61 8.48 20.07
CA ALA A 520 -29.07 9.19 21.27
C ALA A 520 -28.95 8.32 22.53
N ARG A 521 -28.70 8.99 23.66
CA ARG A 521 -28.65 8.46 25.02
C ARG A 521 -30.06 8.09 25.47
N THR A 522 -30.28 6.80 25.67
CA THR A 522 -31.54 6.26 26.21
C THR A 522 -31.42 5.81 27.66
N ASP A 523 -30.20 5.46 28.11
CA ASP A 523 -29.88 5.19 29.51
C ASP A 523 -28.63 5.97 29.94
N PRO A 524 -28.77 7.05 30.74
CA PRO A 524 -27.64 7.83 31.24
C PRO A 524 -26.91 7.18 32.42
N SER A 525 -27.49 6.13 33.02
CA SER A 525 -26.89 5.42 34.17
C SER A 525 -26.04 4.21 33.75
N ALA A 526 -26.29 3.68 32.54
CA ALA A 526 -25.50 2.60 31.96
C ALA A 526 -24.06 3.06 31.61
N PRO A 527 -23.09 2.13 31.54
CA PRO A 527 -21.78 2.40 30.95
C PRO A 527 -21.92 3.05 29.57
N LYS A 528 -21.02 3.97 29.20
CA LYS A 528 -21.14 4.84 28.01
C LYS A 528 -21.63 4.11 26.74
N HIS A 529 -21.11 2.93 26.43
CA HIS A 529 -21.48 2.16 25.23
C HIS A 529 -22.83 1.44 25.32
N ASN A 530 -23.33 1.17 26.53
CA ASN A 530 -24.50 0.33 26.79
C ASN A 530 -25.78 1.14 27.06
N GLY A 531 -25.75 2.46 26.83
CA GLY A 531 -26.89 3.35 27.05
C GLY A 531 -27.27 4.17 25.81
N ILE A 532 -26.82 3.74 24.62
CA ILE A 532 -27.05 4.43 23.34
C ILE A 532 -28.06 3.63 22.53
N THR A 533 -29.01 4.30 21.89
CA THR A 533 -29.92 3.70 20.90
C THR A 533 -29.74 4.38 19.54
N TYR A 534 -29.94 3.60 18.48
CA TYR A 534 -29.83 4.03 17.09
C TYR A 534 -31.23 4.26 16.52
N PHE A 535 -31.48 5.44 15.96
CA PHE A 535 -32.78 5.85 15.43
C PHE A 535 -32.70 6.22 13.96
N LEU A 536 -33.77 5.92 13.22
CA LEU A 536 -34.03 6.43 11.88
C LEU A 536 -34.93 7.67 12.02
N LEU A 537 -34.36 8.87 11.91
CA LEU A 537 -35.06 10.13 12.09
C LEU A 537 -35.56 10.69 10.75
N ASP A 538 -36.85 11.01 10.68
CA ASP A 538 -37.39 11.83 9.59
C ASP A 538 -36.95 13.30 9.81
N MET A 539 -36.18 13.83 8.86
CA MET A 539 -35.60 15.18 8.95
C MET A 539 -36.63 16.30 8.78
N SER A 540 -37.86 15.96 8.37
CA SER A 540 -39.00 16.88 8.29
C SER A 540 -39.86 16.90 9.56
N SER A 541 -39.53 16.08 10.57
CA SER A 541 -40.27 16.03 11.83
C SER A 541 -40.32 17.39 12.52
N GLU A 542 -41.46 17.69 13.14
CA GLU A 542 -41.59 18.86 14.01
C GLU A 542 -40.52 18.83 15.11
N GLY A 543 -39.85 19.97 15.33
CA GLY A 543 -38.75 20.12 16.28
C GLY A 543 -37.35 19.88 15.70
N VAL A 544 -37.23 19.47 14.42
CA VAL A 544 -35.93 19.40 13.72
C VAL A 544 -35.62 20.75 13.06
N GLU A 545 -34.55 21.41 13.50
CA GLU A 545 -34.04 22.63 12.88
C GLU A 545 -32.63 22.41 12.33
N VAL A 546 -32.44 22.60 11.02
CA VAL A 546 -31.15 22.47 10.35
C VAL A 546 -30.55 23.85 10.08
N LYS A 547 -29.33 24.10 10.60
CA LYS A 547 -28.55 25.32 10.35
C LYS A 547 -27.27 24.99 9.57
N PRO A 548 -27.17 25.39 8.30
CA PRO A 548 -25.94 25.23 7.53
C PRO A 548 -24.76 25.94 8.19
N LEU A 549 -23.60 25.31 8.16
CA LEU A 549 -22.32 25.86 8.61
C LEU A 549 -21.46 26.13 7.40
N ARG A 550 -20.95 27.35 7.29
CA ARG A 550 -20.04 27.72 6.21
C ARG A 550 -18.63 27.22 6.53
N GLU A 551 -18.09 26.33 5.71
CA GLU A 551 -16.74 25.78 5.89
C GLU A 551 -15.64 26.58 5.16
N LEU A 552 -14.40 26.09 5.30
CA LEU A 552 -13.18 26.71 4.77
C LEU A 552 -13.22 27.02 3.26
N THR A 553 -13.89 26.18 2.47
CA THR A 553 -14.08 26.37 1.01
C THR A 553 -15.03 27.52 0.68
N GLY A 554 -15.78 28.00 1.67
CA GLY A 554 -16.86 28.97 1.51
C GLY A 554 -18.23 28.35 1.22
N ASN A 555 -18.28 27.03 0.96
CA ASN A 555 -19.52 26.26 0.82
C ASN A 555 -20.16 25.99 2.20
N ALA A 556 -21.35 25.38 2.19
CA ALA A 556 -22.07 24.98 3.40
C ALA A 556 -22.53 23.52 3.31
N MET A 557 -21.55 22.61 3.25
CA MET A 557 -21.79 21.17 3.17
C MET A 557 -22.19 20.57 4.53
N PHE A 558 -21.73 21.16 5.63
CA PHE A 558 -22.02 20.68 6.99
C PHE A 558 -23.13 21.49 7.64
N ASN A 559 -23.79 20.89 8.64
CA ASN A 559 -24.89 21.53 9.35
C ASN A 559 -24.79 21.26 10.85
N THR A 560 -25.34 22.19 11.61
CA THR A 560 -25.84 21.91 12.97
C THR A 560 -27.30 21.49 12.86
N VAL A 561 -27.68 20.42 13.55
CA VAL A 561 -29.08 19.96 13.63
C VAL A 561 -29.51 20.05 15.08
N PHE A 562 -30.49 20.92 15.35
CA PHE A 562 -31.14 21.03 16.65
C PHE A 562 -32.36 20.12 16.67
N LEU A 563 -32.49 19.38 17.76
CA LEU A 563 -33.61 18.49 18.02
C LEU A 563 -34.29 19.02 19.28
N ASP A 564 -35.48 19.59 19.13
CA ASP A 564 -36.29 20.08 20.24
C ASP A 564 -37.56 19.22 20.37
N ASP A 565 -37.62 18.42 21.44
CA ASP A 565 -38.70 17.48 21.76
C ASP A 565 -39.24 16.64 20.57
N VAL A 566 -38.36 16.21 19.66
CA VAL A 566 -38.74 15.52 18.42
C VAL A 566 -39.30 14.13 18.74
N PHE A 567 -40.49 13.82 18.21
CA PHE A 567 -41.09 12.49 18.38
C PHE A 567 -40.54 11.50 17.34
N VAL A 568 -40.08 10.33 17.81
CA VAL A 568 -39.67 9.20 16.97
C VAL A 568 -40.42 7.95 17.42
N PRO A 569 -41.25 7.32 16.56
CA PRO A 569 -41.99 6.10 16.90
C PRO A 569 -41.07 4.89 17.11
N ASP A 570 -41.58 3.89 17.82
CA ASP A 570 -40.81 2.68 18.18
C ASP A 570 -40.31 1.86 16.99
N ASP A 571 -41.06 1.85 15.88
CA ASP A 571 -40.70 1.16 14.64
C ASP A 571 -39.55 1.84 13.88
N LEU A 572 -39.07 3.00 14.34
CA LEU A 572 -37.90 3.70 13.81
C LEU A 572 -36.66 3.56 14.70
N VAL A 573 -36.69 2.69 15.71
CA VAL A 573 -35.48 2.19 16.38
C VAL A 573 -34.80 1.16 15.48
N LEU A 574 -33.53 1.36 15.14
CA LEU A 574 -32.73 0.40 14.37
C LEU A 574 -31.95 -0.51 15.33
N GLY A 575 -32.21 -1.82 15.27
CA GLY A 575 -31.69 -2.79 16.23
C GLY A 575 -32.40 -2.72 17.58
N GLU A 576 -31.69 -3.01 18.67
CA GLU A 576 -32.25 -3.03 20.02
C GLU A 576 -31.98 -1.73 20.81
N VAL A 577 -32.92 -1.36 21.68
CA VAL A 577 -32.75 -0.25 22.64
C VAL A 577 -31.52 -0.52 23.51
N ASN A 578 -30.72 0.53 23.76
CA ASN A 578 -29.45 0.47 24.50
C ASN A 578 -28.32 -0.33 23.83
N ARG A 579 -28.55 -0.85 22.61
CA ARG A 579 -27.55 -1.58 21.80
C ARG A 579 -27.10 -0.80 20.57
N GLY A 580 -27.41 0.51 20.49
CA GLY A 580 -27.07 1.36 19.35
C GLY A 580 -25.56 1.50 19.10
N TRP A 581 -24.71 1.30 20.11
CA TRP A 581 -23.26 1.29 19.89
C TRP A 581 -22.81 0.13 19.01
N GLU A 582 -23.43 -1.05 19.14
CA GLU A 582 -23.15 -2.21 18.30
C GLU A 582 -23.47 -1.91 16.83
N VAL A 583 -24.65 -1.33 16.57
CA VAL A 583 -25.08 -0.89 15.25
C VAL A 583 -24.12 0.17 14.68
N SER A 584 -23.70 1.15 15.50
CA SER A 584 -22.79 2.22 15.07
C SER A 584 -21.42 1.70 14.64
N ARG A 585 -20.93 0.60 15.20
CA ARG A 585 -19.63 0.01 14.81
C ARG A 585 -19.65 -0.51 13.38
N THR A 586 -20.78 -1.07 12.93
CA THR A 586 -20.98 -1.47 11.54
C THR A 586 -20.90 -0.25 10.63
N THR A 587 -21.62 0.83 10.97
CA THR A 587 -21.57 2.10 10.24
C THR A 587 -20.16 2.68 10.15
N LEU A 588 -19.45 2.81 11.27
CA LEU A 588 -18.10 3.40 11.33
C LEU A 588 -17.05 2.53 10.61
N THR A 589 -17.24 1.22 10.56
CA THR A 589 -16.37 0.32 9.79
C THR A 589 -16.58 0.51 8.29
N ALA A 590 -17.83 0.52 7.84
CA ALA A 590 -18.18 0.79 6.45
C ALA A 590 -17.75 2.20 6.01
N GLU A 591 -17.88 3.20 6.88
CA GLU A 591 -17.44 4.57 6.64
C GLU A 591 -15.94 4.63 6.34
N ARG A 592 -15.11 3.96 7.15
CA ARG A 592 -13.65 3.94 6.98
C ARG A 592 -13.24 3.32 5.64
N VAL A 593 -13.85 2.19 5.28
CA VAL A 593 -13.58 1.52 3.99
C VAL A 593 -14.02 2.42 2.84
N SER A 594 -15.22 3.00 2.92
CA SER A 594 -15.75 3.89 1.89
C SER A 594 -14.86 5.10 1.68
N ILE A 595 -14.42 5.77 2.75
CA ILE A 595 -13.55 6.96 2.67
C ILE A 595 -12.17 6.59 2.12
N GLY A 596 -11.57 5.47 2.57
CA GLY A 596 -10.25 5.03 2.13
C GLY A 596 -10.19 4.54 0.67
N SER A 597 -11.33 4.24 0.05
CA SER A 597 -11.43 3.73 -1.32
C SER A 597 -12.13 4.68 -2.30
N SER A 598 -12.81 5.74 -1.82
CA SER A 598 -13.53 6.68 -2.68
C SER A 598 -12.63 7.81 -3.20
N GLU A 599 -12.70 8.08 -4.51
CA GLU A 599 -12.15 9.29 -5.13
C GLU A 599 -13.27 10.32 -5.31
N ALA A 600 -13.48 11.18 -4.31
CA ALA A 600 -14.52 12.20 -4.40
C ALA A 600 -14.16 13.26 -5.47
N PRO A 601 -15.10 13.66 -6.36
CA PRO A 601 -14.78 14.58 -7.47
C PRO A 601 -14.27 15.96 -7.06
N PHE A 602 -14.54 16.39 -5.83
CA PHE A 602 -14.10 17.67 -5.27
C PHE A 602 -12.73 17.58 -4.56
N LEU A 603 -12.06 16.42 -4.62
CA LEU A 603 -10.73 16.19 -4.10
C LEU A 603 -9.77 15.86 -5.25
N ALA A 604 -8.50 16.20 -5.05
CA ALA A 604 -7.44 15.75 -5.95
C ALA A 604 -7.30 14.23 -5.91
N ASN A 605 -7.08 13.63 -7.08
CA ASN A 605 -6.85 12.19 -7.24
C ASN A 605 -5.63 11.94 -8.13
N LEU A 606 -5.13 10.71 -8.11
CA LEU A 606 -3.89 10.33 -8.81
C LEU A 606 -3.96 10.62 -10.32
N ASN A 607 -5.07 10.27 -10.98
CA ASN A 607 -5.18 10.44 -12.44
C ASN A 607 -5.17 11.92 -12.81
N GLY A 608 -5.97 12.75 -12.13
CA GLY A 608 -5.97 14.19 -12.34
C GLY A 608 -4.64 14.86 -12.00
N PHE A 609 -3.90 14.33 -11.02
CA PHE A 609 -2.55 14.80 -10.72
C PHE A 609 -1.56 14.44 -11.83
N VAL A 610 -1.56 13.20 -12.34
CA VAL A 610 -0.71 12.79 -13.47
C VAL A 610 -1.01 13.62 -14.71
N GLU A 611 -2.29 13.90 -15.00
CA GLU A 611 -2.68 14.79 -16.10
C GLU A 611 -2.13 16.21 -15.90
N PHE A 612 -2.23 16.75 -14.68
CA PHE A 612 -1.66 18.06 -14.34
C PHE A 612 -0.14 18.11 -14.51
N ILE A 613 0.59 17.07 -14.10
CA ILE A 613 2.04 17.00 -14.28
C ILE A 613 2.41 16.89 -15.77
N ARG A 614 1.70 16.06 -16.53
CA ARG A 614 1.93 15.87 -17.96
C ARG A 614 1.72 17.15 -18.77
N ASP A 615 0.66 17.89 -18.45
CA ASP A 615 0.25 19.07 -19.23
C ASP A 615 0.95 20.36 -18.76
N GLY A 616 1.61 20.34 -17.59
CA GLY A 616 2.35 21.46 -17.01
C GLY A 616 3.84 21.48 -17.35
N HIS A 617 4.52 22.56 -16.97
CA HIS A 617 5.98 22.73 -17.13
C HIS A 617 6.62 22.83 -15.76
N PHE A 618 7.32 21.77 -15.35
CA PHE A 618 7.93 21.66 -14.03
C PHE A 618 9.46 21.50 -14.16
N ASP A 619 10.19 22.07 -13.22
CA ASP A 619 11.63 21.85 -13.16
C ASP A 619 11.96 20.45 -12.60
N GLN A 620 13.25 20.12 -12.56
CA GLN A 620 13.73 18.81 -12.13
C GLN A 620 13.41 18.51 -10.65
N ILE A 621 13.29 19.54 -9.80
CA ILE A 621 12.97 19.38 -8.37
C ILE A 621 11.49 19.06 -8.22
N ASP A 622 10.64 19.83 -8.90
CA ASP A 622 9.19 19.64 -8.91
C ASP A 622 8.81 18.30 -9.53
N GLN A 623 9.45 17.89 -10.63
CA GLN A 623 9.26 16.56 -11.21
C GLN A 623 9.65 15.46 -10.21
N ASN A 624 10.78 15.59 -9.51
CA ASN A 624 11.15 14.57 -8.51
C ASN A 624 10.13 14.45 -7.38
N HIS A 625 9.61 15.58 -6.89
CA HIS A 625 8.57 15.59 -5.86
C HIS A 625 7.26 14.99 -6.38
N ALA A 626 6.82 15.36 -7.59
CA ALA A 626 5.66 14.77 -8.24
C ALA A 626 5.79 13.25 -8.40
N GLY A 627 6.99 12.76 -8.74
CA GLY A 627 7.29 11.33 -8.83
C GLY A 627 7.06 10.56 -7.54
N ARG A 628 7.46 11.14 -6.40
CA ARG A 628 7.19 10.56 -5.08
C ARG A 628 5.68 10.52 -4.82
N LEU A 629 4.96 11.62 -5.06
CA LEU A 629 3.51 11.67 -4.86
C LEU A 629 2.76 10.67 -5.75
N ILE A 630 3.18 10.51 -7.02
CA ILE A 630 2.61 9.51 -7.94
C ILE A 630 2.87 8.09 -7.42
N ALA A 631 4.10 7.79 -6.97
CA ALA A 631 4.44 6.50 -6.38
C ALA A 631 3.60 6.19 -5.13
N GLU A 632 3.49 7.15 -4.21
CA GLU A 632 2.65 7.01 -3.01
C GLU A 632 1.18 6.77 -3.35
N GLY A 633 0.66 7.50 -4.34
CA GLY A 633 -0.70 7.38 -4.83
C GLY A 633 -1.03 6.03 -5.42
N HIS A 634 -0.12 5.55 -6.27
CA HIS A 634 -0.25 4.24 -6.89
C HIS A 634 -0.20 3.14 -5.83
N ALA A 635 0.76 3.21 -4.90
CA ALA A 635 0.89 2.26 -3.81
C ALA A 635 -0.32 2.26 -2.85
N ALA A 636 -0.98 3.40 -2.62
CA ALA A 636 -2.21 3.47 -1.84
C ALA A 636 -3.35 2.67 -2.50
N LYS A 637 -3.47 2.72 -3.84
CA LYS A 637 -4.43 1.89 -4.58
C LYS A 637 -4.08 0.40 -4.50
N LEU A 638 -2.80 0.06 -4.64
CA LEU A 638 -2.31 -1.32 -4.49
C LEU A 638 -2.58 -1.88 -3.08
N LEU A 639 -2.42 -1.06 -2.04
CA LEU A 639 -2.71 -1.46 -0.66
C LEU A 639 -4.18 -1.87 -0.48
N ASN A 640 -5.12 -1.14 -1.09
CA ASN A 640 -6.54 -1.51 -1.06
C ASN A 640 -6.81 -2.86 -1.74
N MET A 641 -6.20 -3.10 -2.89
CA MET A 641 -6.31 -4.37 -3.60
C MET A 641 -5.71 -5.51 -2.77
N ARG A 642 -4.48 -5.34 -2.27
CA ARG A 642 -3.79 -6.33 -1.45
C ARG A 642 -4.56 -6.64 -0.15
N SER A 643 -5.13 -5.62 0.50
CA SER A 643 -6.01 -5.81 1.66
C SER A 643 -7.22 -6.69 1.33
N THR A 644 -7.79 -6.52 0.14
CA THR A 644 -8.94 -7.31 -0.31
C THR A 644 -8.54 -8.78 -0.49
N LEU A 645 -7.38 -9.04 -1.11
CA LEU A 645 -6.83 -10.38 -1.28
C LEU A 645 -6.49 -11.06 0.05
N LEU A 646 -5.87 -10.34 1.00
CA LEU A 646 -5.57 -10.88 2.32
C LEU A 646 -6.82 -11.21 3.13
N THR A 647 -7.89 -10.43 2.96
CA THR A 647 -9.18 -10.72 3.61
C THR A 647 -9.81 -11.99 3.05
N LEU A 648 -9.70 -12.21 1.73
CA LEU A 648 -10.13 -13.45 1.08
C LEU A 648 -9.37 -14.67 1.60
N ALA A 649 -8.07 -14.51 1.89
CA ALA A 649 -7.22 -15.53 2.50
C ALA A 649 -7.48 -15.73 4.01
N GLY A 650 -8.52 -15.12 4.59
CA GLY A 650 -8.92 -15.30 6.00
C GLY A 650 -8.36 -14.26 6.97
N GLY A 651 -7.70 -13.19 6.49
CA GLY A 651 -7.18 -12.11 7.32
C GLY A 651 -8.23 -11.09 7.81
N ASP A 652 -7.90 -10.31 8.84
CA ASP A 652 -8.75 -9.21 9.34
C ASP A 652 -8.63 -7.96 8.43
N PRO A 653 -9.72 -7.48 7.80
CA PRO A 653 -9.69 -6.30 6.94
C PRO A 653 -9.49 -4.97 7.69
N MET A 654 -9.76 -4.92 9.01
CA MET A 654 -9.87 -3.66 9.74
C MET A 654 -8.55 -2.86 9.82
N PRO A 655 -7.38 -3.47 10.11
CA PRO A 655 -6.14 -2.70 10.23
C PRO A 655 -5.69 -2.08 8.90
N ALA A 656 -5.85 -2.82 7.80
CA ALA A 656 -5.48 -2.36 6.46
C ALA A 656 -6.34 -1.19 5.99
N ALA A 657 -7.64 -1.17 6.33
CA ALA A 657 -8.52 -0.04 6.04
C ALA A 657 -8.10 1.26 6.78
N ALA A 658 -7.57 1.15 8.00
CA ALA A 658 -7.08 2.31 8.76
C ALA A 658 -5.80 2.89 8.14
N ILE A 659 -4.86 2.03 7.73
CA ILE A 659 -3.65 2.44 7.00
C ILE A 659 -4.03 3.09 5.68
N SER A 660 -4.90 2.44 4.90
CA SER A 660 -5.35 2.96 3.60
C SER A 660 -5.99 4.36 3.73
N LYS A 661 -6.90 4.55 4.69
CA LYS A 661 -7.47 5.88 4.96
C LYS A 661 -6.37 6.88 5.32
N LEU A 662 -5.47 6.54 6.25
CA LEU A 662 -4.40 7.45 6.69
C LEU A 662 -3.54 7.93 5.52
N LEU A 663 -3.07 6.99 4.69
CA LEU A 663 -2.16 7.27 3.60
C LEU A 663 -2.87 7.97 2.42
N SER A 664 -4.03 7.47 2.01
CA SER A 664 -4.76 8.05 0.86
C SER A 664 -5.14 9.50 1.09
N MET A 665 -5.51 9.87 2.32
CA MET A 665 -5.85 11.25 2.66
C MET A 665 -4.62 12.17 2.70
N ARG A 666 -3.48 11.68 3.20
CA ARG A 666 -2.20 12.43 3.19
C ARG A 666 -1.74 12.68 1.75
N THR A 667 -1.74 11.64 0.92
CA THR A 667 -1.31 11.74 -0.47
C THR A 667 -2.25 12.63 -1.31
N GLY A 668 -3.57 12.53 -1.10
CA GLY A 668 -4.54 13.42 -1.76
C GLY A 668 -4.35 14.91 -1.40
N GLN A 669 -4.04 15.22 -0.13
CA GLN A 669 -3.65 16.57 0.28
C GLN A 669 -2.35 17.00 -0.39
N GLY A 670 -1.35 16.10 -0.45
CA GLY A 670 -0.06 16.36 -1.09
C GLY A 670 -0.17 16.75 -2.57
N TYR A 671 -1.06 16.12 -3.35
CA TYR A 671 -1.32 16.54 -4.73
C TYR A 671 -1.81 17.99 -4.82
N ALA A 672 -2.77 18.36 -3.97
CA ALA A 672 -3.36 19.68 -3.99
C ALA A 672 -2.38 20.75 -3.48
N GLU A 673 -1.59 20.42 -2.46
CA GLU A 673 -0.49 21.28 -1.97
C GLU A 673 0.55 21.52 -3.06
N PHE A 674 1.01 20.46 -3.73
CA PHE A 674 1.95 20.55 -4.84
C PHE A 674 1.41 21.46 -5.94
N ALA A 675 0.19 21.19 -6.43
CA ALA A 675 -0.40 21.94 -7.54
C ALA A 675 -0.58 23.42 -7.20
N VAL A 676 -1.08 23.75 -6.00
CA VAL A 676 -1.23 25.15 -5.58
C VAL A 676 0.12 25.85 -5.46
N SER A 677 1.13 25.16 -4.89
CA SER A 677 2.46 25.74 -4.70
C SER A 677 3.21 26.00 -6.00
N SER A 678 3.00 25.15 -7.02
CA SER A 678 3.71 25.24 -8.30
C SER A 678 3.23 26.40 -9.19
N PHE A 679 2.05 26.97 -8.92
CA PHE A 679 1.61 28.20 -9.58
C PHE A 679 2.35 29.46 -9.09
N GLY A 680 3.15 29.38 -8.02
CA GLY A 680 3.81 30.54 -7.44
C GLY A 680 2.81 31.62 -6.99
N THR A 681 2.97 32.85 -7.47
CA THR A 681 2.05 33.96 -7.11
C THR A 681 0.64 33.74 -7.65
N ASP A 682 0.48 33.05 -8.79
CA ASP A 682 -0.82 32.79 -9.39
C ASP A 682 -1.65 31.80 -8.55
N GLY A 683 -1.03 31.08 -7.61
CA GLY A 683 -1.75 30.29 -6.60
C GLY A 683 -2.64 31.12 -5.69
N ALA A 684 -2.49 32.45 -5.66
CA ALA A 684 -3.39 33.38 -4.97
C ALA A 684 -4.72 33.62 -5.72
N ILE A 685 -4.84 33.18 -6.97
CA ILE A 685 -6.06 33.29 -7.77
C ILE A 685 -7.06 32.23 -7.30
N GLY A 686 -8.07 32.66 -6.55
CA GLY A 686 -9.12 31.79 -5.99
C GLY A 686 -10.35 31.61 -6.88
N ASP A 687 -10.29 31.98 -8.17
CA ASP A 687 -11.40 31.86 -9.12
C ASP A 687 -11.61 30.38 -9.53
N PRO A 688 -12.72 29.73 -9.12
CA PRO A 688 -12.93 28.30 -9.36
C PRO A 688 -13.12 27.94 -10.85
N ASP A 689 -13.32 28.92 -11.73
CA ASP A 689 -13.37 28.67 -13.17
C ASP A 689 -11.96 28.59 -13.80
N GLN A 690 -10.92 28.98 -13.06
CA GLN A 690 -9.52 28.88 -13.45
C GLN A 690 -8.84 27.67 -12.80
N LEU A 691 -7.86 27.09 -13.49
CA LEU A 691 -7.16 25.89 -13.02
C LEU A 691 -6.57 26.07 -11.61
N GLN A 692 -5.95 27.23 -11.33
CA GLN A 692 -5.38 27.56 -10.03
C GLN A 692 -6.45 27.57 -8.92
N GLY A 693 -7.60 28.18 -9.19
CA GLY A 693 -8.69 28.22 -8.23
C GLY A 693 -9.38 26.87 -8.03
N GLN A 694 -9.43 26.00 -9.05
CA GLN A 694 -9.90 24.62 -8.90
C GLN A 694 -9.01 23.83 -7.94
N TRP A 695 -7.68 23.88 -8.14
CA TRP A 695 -6.72 23.23 -7.23
C TRP A 695 -6.73 23.85 -5.83
N ALA A 696 -6.89 25.17 -5.72
CA ALA A 696 -7.06 25.84 -4.43
C ALA A 696 -8.31 25.34 -3.69
N GLN A 697 -9.44 25.19 -4.39
CA GLN A 697 -10.66 24.62 -3.81
C GLN A 697 -10.45 23.17 -3.34
N MET A 698 -9.77 22.33 -4.14
CA MET A 698 -9.41 20.97 -3.73
C MET A 698 -8.50 20.95 -2.50
N LEU A 699 -7.53 21.88 -2.41
CA LEU A 699 -6.66 22.01 -1.24
C LEU A 699 -7.45 22.40 0.01
N LEU A 700 -8.32 23.41 -0.09
CA LEU A 700 -9.17 23.83 1.04
C LEU A 700 -10.12 22.69 1.47
N ALA A 701 -10.72 21.98 0.51
CA ALA A 701 -11.62 20.86 0.79
C ALA A 701 -10.88 19.67 1.44
N SER A 702 -9.68 19.36 0.96
CA SER A 702 -8.92 18.20 1.40
C SER A 702 -8.51 18.27 2.87
N ARG A 703 -8.42 19.46 3.50
CA ARG A 703 -8.10 19.58 4.95
C ARG A 703 -9.08 18.87 5.87
N ALA A 704 -10.32 18.70 5.45
CA ALA A 704 -11.31 17.99 6.26
C ALA A 704 -11.05 16.47 6.32
N THR A 705 -10.32 15.91 5.35
CA THR A 705 -10.19 14.46 5.16
C THR A 705 -9.38 13.75 6.25
N THR A 706 -8.48 14.48 6.91
CA THR A 706 -7.70 14.00 8.07
C THR A 706 -8.44 14.17 9.40
N ILE A 707 -9.66 14.71 9.37
CA ILE A 707 -10.50 14.99 10.55
C ILE A 707 -11.72 14.06 10.58
N TYR A 708 -12.53 14.04 9.52
CA TYR A 708 -13.75 13.23 9.50
C TYR A 708 -13.47 11.73 9.27
N GLY A 709 -14.45 10.87 9.58
CA GLY A 709 -14.28 9.41 9.52
C GLY A 709 -13.22 8.88 10.50
N GLY A 710 -12.97 9.63 11.59
CA GLY A 710 -11.91 9.43 12.58
C GLY A 710 -10.61 10.12 12.18
N THR A 711 -10.08 10.97 13.08
CA THR A 711 -8.87 11.77 12.82
C THR A 711 -7.64 10.90 12.54
N SER A 712 -6.59 11.49 11.96
CA SER A 712 -5.31 10.80 11.76
C SER A 712 -4.78 10.17 13.04
N GLU A 713 -4.88 10.85 14.18
CA GLU A 713 -4.44 10.34 15.49
C GLU A 713 -5.27 9.14 15.95
N VAL A 714 -6.59 9.15 15.68
CA VAL A 714 -7.45 7.99 15.95
C VAL A 714 -7.09 6.82 15.05
N GLN A 715 -6.80 7.06 13.76
CA GLN A 715 -6.33 5.98 12.88
C GLN A 715 -4.98 5.42 13.35
N LEU A 716 -4.04 6.27 13.76
CA LEU A 716 -2.74 5.86 14.29
C LEU A 716 -2.90 5.02 15.58
N ASN A 717 -3.83 5.40 16.47
CA ASN A 717 -4.16 4.59 17.64
C ASN A 717 -4.74 3.22 17.25
N ILE A 718 -5.66 3.18 16.29
CA ILE A 718 -6.24 1.92 15.80
C ILE A 718 -5.16 1.02 15.20
N ILE A 719 -4.29 1.57 14.35
CA ILE A 719 -3.17 0.84 13.73
C ILE A 719 -2.26 0.27 14.81
N ALA A 720 -1.79 1.10 15.74
CA ALA A 720 -0.93 0.65 16.82
C ALA A 720 -1.56 -0.43 17.71
N GLU A 721 -2.83 -0.27 18.10
CA GLU A 721 -3.48 -1.16 19.06
C GLU A 721 -4.00 -2.45 18.42
N ARG A 722 -4.47 -2.40 17.17
CA ARG A 722 -5.06 -3.55 16.49
C ARG A 722 -4.06 -4.32 15.65
N LEU A 723 -3.15 -3.63 14.96
CA LEU A 723 -2.15 -4.29 14.11
C LEU A 723 -0.90 -4.65 14.90
N LEU A 724 -0.36 -3.68 15.64
CA LEU A 724 0.88 -3.89 16.39
C LEU A 724 0.65 -4.43 17.79
N GLY A 725 -0.59 -4.41 18.30
CA GLY A 725 -0.92 -4.89 19.65
C GLY A 725 -0.31 -4.03 20.76
N LEU A 726 -0.07 -2.75 20.50
CA LEU A 726 0.40 -1.80 21.52
C LEU A 726 -0.71 -1.56 22.56
N PRO A 727 -0.35 -1.33 23.84
CA PRO A 727 -1.33 -1.11 24.90
C PRO A 727 -2.15 0.17 24.67
N ARG A 728 -3.42 0.15 25.10
CA ARG A 728 -4.33 1.31 25.01
C ARG A 728 -3.86 2.47 25.88
N ASP A 729 -4.26 3.67 25.48
CA ASP A 729 -4.09 4.85 26.31
C ASP A 729 -4.94 4.71 27.60
N PRO A 730 -4.50 5.28 28.74
CA PRO A 730 -5.22 5.22 30.02
C PRO A 730 -6.62 5.85 30.02
#